data_AF-A0A7L4JVI5-F1
#
_entry.id   AF-A0A7L4JVI5-F1
#
_cell.length_a   1.000
_cell.length_b   1.000
_cell.length_c   1.000
_cell.angle_alpha   90.00
_cell.angle_beta   90.00
_cell.angle_gamma   90.00
#
_symmetry.space_group_name_H-M   'P 1'
#
loop_
_entity.id
_entity.type
_entity.pdbx_description
1 polymer ?
#
loop_
_entity_poly.entity_id
_entity_poly.type
_entity_poly.pdbx_seq_one_letter_code
_entity_poly.pdbx_strand_id
1 'polypeptide(L)'
;RCQRWVENCRRADLEDKTPDQLNKHYRLCAKHFETSMICKSSPYRTVLRDNAVPTIFDLTSHLNNPHSRHRKRIKELSEDEIRTLKQQKIEAFEREQATRELNESNEQNTVSEGGEEQEEEAVPLTLEERENKDYLKSLFEILILMGKQNIPLDGHNDELPEGIFTSDNFQALLEYRINAGDEILRKRFEMTAVNLEYCPKTQQKQMLEICENCIREETLREVRDSHFFSIVTDEVVDIAGEEHLPVLVRFVDDSHNLREEFIGFLPYEADPEILAVKFHTTVTEKWGLNMEYCRGQAYIVSSGFASKMKIVATRLLEKYPQAVYTLCSSCALNVWLAKSVPVVGVSVALGTIEEVCCLFNQSPQLLVELDNTISVLFQNNEEKGNELKEILRSQWTGRHDTFEVLVDLMQALVLCLDAVGNDSSVRWSNFIAGRAFVLSSALTDFDFIVTIVILKNVLSFTRAFGKNLQGQTSDVFFAASSLTAVLHSLNEVMENIEVYHEFWFEEATNLAAKLDVQIKLPGKFRRAQQGNSEITSENYYKEILSVPTVEHIIQELKDIFSEQHLKALKCLSLVPSVMGQLKFNTSEEHHADMYKNDLPNPDTLSAELHCWRIKWKHRGKDIELPTTIYDSLHLPDIRFFPNVYALLKVLCILPVMKVENEKYEIGRKRLKAYLKNTLTEQRSSNLALLNINFDTKHDLDLMVDTYIKLYP
;
A
#
# COMPACT_ATOMS: atom_id res chain seq x y z
N ARG A 1 45.46 -8.76 19.03
CA ARG A 1 45.82 -7.56 18.24
C ARG A 1 46.38 -6.45 19.13
N CYS A 2 45.70 -6.07 20.22
CA CYS A 2 46.19 -5.03 21.14
C CYS A 2 47.58 -5.30 21.73
N GLN A 3 47.90 -6.54 22.11
CA GLN A 3 49.26 -6.88 22.59
C GLN A 3 50.33 -6.61 21.51
N ARG A 4 50.12 -7.12 20.28
CA ARG A 4 51.02 -6.85 19.14
C ARG A 4 51.10 -5.36 18.80
N TRP A 5 50.01 -4.60 18.98
CA TRP A 5 50.05 -3.15 18.84
C TRP A 5 50.98 -2.50 19.88
N VAL A 6 50.85 -2.86 21.16
CA VAL A 6 51.72 -2.36 22.24
C VAL A 6 53.19 -2.69 21.97
N GLU A 7 53.48 -3.93 21.58
CA GLU A 7 54.81 -4.37 21.15
C GLU A 7 55.36 -3.53 19.98
N ASN A 8 54.52 -3.24 18.98
CA ASN A 8 54.93 -2.49 17.79
C ASN A 8 55.16 -0.99 18.08
N CYS A 9 54.40 -0.40 19.00
CA CYS A 9 54.50 1.04 19.31
C CYS A 9 55.59 1.38 20.33
N ARG A 10 56.10 0.38 21.07
CA ARG A 10 57.23 0.51 22.04
C ARG A 10 57.05 1.61 23.08
N ARG A 11 55.82 1.86 23.48
CA ARG A 11 55.46 2.84 24.50
C ARG A 11 55.35 2.18 25.87
N ALA A 12 56.31 2.47 26.74
CA ALA A 12 56.36 1.92 28.09
C ALA A 12 55.08 2.20 28.92
N ASP A 13 54.39 3.32 28.66
CA ASP A 13 53.16 3.68 29.38
C ASP A 13 51.92 2.85 28.96
N LEU A 14 52.04 2.03 27.91
CA LEU A 14 50.97 1.16 27.41
C LEU A 14 51.20 -0.32 27.76
N GLU A 15 52.40 -0.70 28.24
CA GLU A 15 52.77 -2.09 28.54
C GLU A 15 51.94 -2.70 29.68
N ASP A 16 51.57 -1.89 30.68
CA ASP A 16 50.81 -2.34 31.84
C ASP A 16 49.29 -2.37 31.63
N LYS A 17 48.80 -2.01 30.42
CA LYS A 17 47.36 -1.91 30.13
C LYS A 17 46.83 -3.22 29.57
N THR A 18 45.63 -3.61 30.01
CA THR A 18 44.99 -4.82 29.46
C THR A 18 44.55 -4.60 28.01
N PRO A 19 44.46 -5.67 27.19
CA PRO A 19 43.94 -5.58 25.83
C PRO A 19 42.57 -4.89 25.73
N ASP A 20 41.69 -5.10 26.71
CA ASP A 20 40.38 -4.46 26.78
C ASP A 20 40.46 -2.96 27.09
N GLN A 21 41.34 -2.56 28.02
CA GLN A 21 41.59 -1.15 28.29
C GLN A 21 42.14 -0.42 27.07
N LEU A 22 43.05 -1.08 26.35
CA LEU A 22 43.64 -0.59 25.11
C LEU A 22 42.58 -0.43 24.01
N ASN A 23 41.71 -1.43 23.82
CA ASN A 23 40.63 -1.37 22.82
C ASN A 23 39.57 -0.31 23.16
N LYS A 24 39.26 -0.13 24.44
CA LYS A 24 38.18 0.78 24.88
C LYS A 24 38.60 2.25 24.90
N HIS A 25 39.84 2.55 25.32
CA HIS A 25 40.25 3.93 25.62
C HIS A 25 41.25 4.53 24.63
N TYR A 26 41.73 3.75 23.65
CA TYR A 26 42.70 4.23 22.67
C TYR A 26 42.16 4.06 21.26
N ARG A 27 42.39 5.09 20.43
CA ARG A 27 41.97 5.13 19.03
C ARG A 27 43.21 5.32 18.17
N LEU A 28 43.33 4.49 17.12
CA LEU A 28 44.41 4.56 16.14
C LEU A 28 43.83 4.98 14.80
N CYS A 29 44.43 5.99 14.19
CA CYS A 29 44.07 6.37 12.82
C CYS A 29 44.64 5.37 11.81
N ALA A 30 44.05 5.31 10.62
CA ALA A 30 44.46 4.40 9.53
C ALA A 30 45.94 4.57 9.11
N LYS A 31 46.58 5.71 9.41
CA LYS A 31 48.00 5.97 9.09
C LYS A 31 48.97 5.04 9.83
N HIS A 32 48.53 4.39 10.91
CA HIS A 32 49.35 3.43 11.65
C HIS A 32 49.36 2.03 11.05
N PHE A 33 48.65 1.81 9.94
CA PHE A 33 48.54 0.52 9.27
C PHE A 33 49.13 0.61 7.86
N GLU A 34 49.81 -0.45 7.44
CA GLU A 34 50.27 -0.59 6.06
C GLU A 34 49.10 -0.59 5.07
N THR A 35 49.32 -0.01 3.90
CA THR A 35 48.31 0.05 2.82
C THR A 35 47.83 -1.33 2.36
N SER A 36 48.64 -2.38 2.54
CA SER A 36 48.29 -3.79 2.28
C SER A 36 47.25 -4.35 3.26
N MET A 37 47.18 -3.78 4.46
CA MET A 37 46.26 -4.18 5.55
C MET A 37 44.96 -3.37 5.52
N ILE A 38 44.87 -2.39 4.63
CA ILE A 38 43.72 -1.51 4.44
C ILE A 38 42.99 -1.94 3.17
N CYS A 39 41.72 -2.31 3.29
CA CYS A 39 40.79 -2.42 2.19
C CYS A 39 40.12 -1.05 1.98
N LYS A 40 40.28 -0.46 0.79
CA LYS A 40 39.54 0.76 0.42
C LYS A 40 38.28 0.36 -0.31
N SER A 41 37.13 0.45 0.36
CA SER A 41 35.83 0.27 -0.30
C SER A 41 35.37 1.56 -0.98
N SER A 42 35.84 2.72 -0.53
CA SER A 42 35.59 4.03 -1.17
C SER A 42 36.71 5.04 -0.86
N PRO A 43 36.73 6.25 -1.47
CA PRO A 43 37.79 7.24 -1.26
C PRO A 43 37.95 7.70 0.21
N TYR A 44 36.89 7.52 1.01
CA TYR A 44 36.83 7.95 2.41
C TYR A 44 36.73 6.77 3.39
N ARG A 45 36.29 5.58 2.94
CA ARG A 45 36.18 4.40 3.81
C ARG A 45 37.40 3.49 3.71
N THR A 46 38.24 3.55 4.74
CA THR A 46 39.31 2.58 4.99
C THR A 46 38.82 1.50 5.96
N VAL A 47 38.64 0.28 5.49
CA VAL A 47 38.34 -0.90 6.33
C VAL A 47 39.64 -1.65 6.58
N LEU A 48 39.90 -2.06 7.81
CA LEU A 48 41.07 -2.90 8.11
C LEU A 48 40.73 -4.37 7.90
N ARG A 49 41.65 -5.15 7.31
CA ARG A 49 41.52 -6.61 7.18
C ARG A 49 41.51 -7.30 8.54
N ASP A 50 40.97 -8.52 8.62
CA ASP A 50 40.86 -9.29 9.88
C ASP A 50 42.18 -9.67 10.55
N ASN A 51 43.30 -9.52 9.87
CA ASN A 51 44.63 -9.73 10.43
C ASN A 51 45.44 -8.42 10.57
N ALA A 52 44.81 -7.27 10.34
CA ALA A 52 45.47 -5.97 10.42
C ALA A 52 45.94 -5.67 11.85
N VAL A 53 47.23 -5.40 11.97
CA VAL A 53 47.87 -4.95 13.20
C VAL A 53 48.57 -3.63 12.86
N PRO A 54 48.50 -2.60 13.71
CA PRO A 54 49.23 -1.36 13.45
C PRO A 54 50.74 -1.66 13.46
N THR A 55 51.43 -1.36 12.37
CA THR A 55 52.87 -1.58 12.22
C THR A 55 53.64 -0.29 11.99
N ILE A 56 52.96 0.81 11.66
CA ILE A 56 53.60 2.08 11.31
C ILE A 56 53.59 3.01 12.53
N PHE A 57 54.76 3.15 13.15
CA PHE A 57 55.01 4.08 14.24
C PHE A 57 56.28 4.88 13.93
N ASP A 58 56.21 6.21 14.06
CA ASP A 58 57.39 7.05 13.94
C ASP A 58 58.18 7.02 15.25
N LEU A 59 59.15 6.10 15.32
CA LEU A 59 60.00 5.87 16.49
C LEU A 59 61.13 6.91 16.63
N THR A 60 61.23 7.89 15.72
CA THR A 60 62.32 8.89 15.73
C THR A 60 62.05 10.10 16.64
N SER A 61 60.81 10.29 17.11
CA SER A 61 60.44 11.42 17.98
C SER A 61 60.98 11.30 19.42
N HIS A 62 61.48 10.14 19.82
CA HIS A 62 61.90 9.85 21.20
C HIS A 62 63.40 9.57 21.37
N LEU A 63 64.22 9.76 20.35
CA LEU A 63 65.67 9.55 20.41
C LEU A 63 66.43 10.81 19.95
N ASN A 64 66.58 11.80 20.85
CA ASN A 64 67.77 12.64 21.07
C ASN A 64 67.43 13.95 21.83
N ASN A 65 67.99 14.10 23.03
CA ASN A 65 68.19 15.36 23.76
C ASN A 65 69.66 15.30 24.24
N PRO A 66 70.62 16.24 23.98
CA PRO A 66 70.60 17.64 24.42
C PRO A 66 71.46 18.70 23.62
N HIS A 67 71.29 19.99 23.94
CA HIS A 67 72.15 21.17 23.67
C HIS A 67 72.65 21.57 22.24
N SER A 68 71.99 22.63 21.73
CA SER A 68 72.55 23.86 21.13
C SER A 68 72.95 23.97 19.63
N ARG A 69 72.36 25.01 19.01
CA ARG A 69 72.92 26.02 18.06
C ARG A 69 72.62 25.92 16.55
N HIS A 70 71.82 26.92 16.14
CA HIS A 70 71.76 27.65 14.86
C HIS A 70 70.80 27.23 13.72
N ARG A 71 69.53 27.65 13.91
CA ARG A 71 68.64 28.50 13.07
C ARG A 71 68.91 28.64 11.55
N LYS A 72 67.83 28.49 10.76
CA LYS A 72 67.42 29.45 9.71
C LYS A 72 65.98 29.93 9.99
N ARG A 73 65.77 31.25 9.82
CA ARG A 73 64.70 32.12 10.33
C ARG A 73 63.29 31.85 9.75
N ILE A 74 62.27 31.92 10.61
CA ILE A 74 60.93 32.43 10.29
C ILE A 74 60.78 33.77 11.04
N LYS A 75 60.16 34.76 10.40
CA LYS A 75 60.00 36.14 10.88
C LYS A 75 59.06 36.16 12.09
N GLU A 76 59.59 36.39 13.29
CA GLU A 76 58.79 36.69 14.49
C GLU A 76 58.24 38.11 14.35
N LEU A 77 56.91 38.25 14.34
CA LEU A 77 56.21 39.53 14.41
C LEU A 77 56.47 40.16 15.78
N SER A 78 56.65 41.49 15.82
CA SER A 78 56.88 42.21 17.07
C SER A 78 55.60 42.26 17.93
N GLU A 79 55.74 42.38 19.26
CA GLU A 79 54.58 42.43 20.17
C GLU A 79 53.61 43.59 19.84
N ASP A 80 54.11 44.66 19.22
CA ASP A 80 53.30 45.79 18.75
C ASP A 80 52.46 45.41 17.50
N GLU A 81 52.98 44.55 16.62
CA GLU A 81 52.22 43.98 15.48
C GLU A 81 51.14 43.00 15.96
N ILE A 82 51.40 42.25 17.05
CA ILE A 82 50.40 41.35 17.65
C ILE A 82 49.30 42.14 18.37
N ARG A 83 49.64 43.25 19.03
CA ARG A 83 48.64 44.14 19.68
C ARG A 83 47.77 44.86 18.66
N THR A 84 48.34 45.35 17.57
CA THR A 84 47.57 45.99 16.49
C THR A 84 46.64 45.02 15.78
N LEU A 85 47.06 43.76 15.55
CA LEU A 85 46.20 42.71 15.00
C LEU A 85 45.06 42.28 15.94
N LYS A 86 45.28 42.30 17.26
CA LYS A 86 44.22 42.05 18.25
C LYS A 86 43.24 43.21 18.34
N GLN A 87 43.72 44.45 18.29
CA GLN A 87 42.87 45.64 18.30
C GLN A 87 41.97 45.70 17.05
N GLN A 88 42.52 45.40 15.87
CA GLN A 88 41.74 45.34 14.62
C GLN A 88 40.69 44.23 14.60
N LYS A 89 40.93 43.11 15.29
CA LYS A 89 39.93 42.04 15.44
C LYS A 89 38.78 42.42 16.38
N ILE A 90 39.06 43.17 17.44
CA ILE A 90 38.04 43.65 18.37
C ILE A 90 37.19 44.73 17.69
N GLU A 91 37.81 45.68 16.98
CA GLU A 91 37.07 46.69 16.21
C GLU A 91 36.24 46.11 15.06
N ALA A 92 36.67 44.99 14.46
CA ALA A 92 35.89 44.28 13.45
C ALA A 92 34.67 43.58 14.06
N PHE A 93 34.81 42.99 15.25
CA PHE A 93 33.72 42.34 15.98
C PHE A 93 32.68 43.36 16.47
N GLU A 94 33.11 44.52 16.97
CA GLU A 94 32.22 45.60 17.40
C GLU A 94 31.47 46.25 16.21
N ARG A 95 32.10 46.35 15.03
CA ARG A 95 31.40 46.81 13.81
C ARG A 95 30.34 45.80 13.34
N GLU A 96 30.62 44.50 13.43
CA GLU A 96 29.66 43.45 13.06
C GLU A 96 28.43 43.44 13.97
N GLN A 97 28.64 43.67 15.27
CA GLN A 97 27.56 43.78 16.27
C GLN A 97 26.68 45.00 16.05
N ALA A 98 27.27 46.16 15.76
CA ALA A 98 26.53 47.39 15.44
C ALA A 98 25.69 47.26 14.15
N THR A 99 26.15 46.53 13.14
CA THR A 99 25.35 46.22 11.93
C THR A 99 24.19 45.24 12.19
N ARG A 100 24.27 44.38 13.21
CA ARG A 100 23.16 43.48 13.58
C ARG A 100 22.06 44.21 14.34
N GLU A 101 22.44 45.08 15.28
CA GLU A 101 21.47 45.88 16.05
C GLU A 101 20.72 46.93 15.18
N LEU A 102 21.36 47.44 14.11
CA LEU A 102 20.69 48.31 13.13
C LEU A 102 19.71 47.55 12.21
N ASN A 103 19.93 46.26 11.95
CA ASN A 103 19.04 45.44 11.12
C ASN A 103 17.82 44.90 11.88
N GLU A 104 17.94 44.66 13.20
CA GLU A 104 16.83 44.17 14.03
C GLU A 104 15.82 45.28 14.38
N SER A 105 16.22 46.56 14.30
CA SER A 105 15.33 47.71 14.55
C SER A 105 14.34 48.02 13.40
N ASN A 106 14.46 47.36 12.24
CA ASN A 106 13.64 47.64 11.06
C ASN A 106 12.52 46.62 10.76
N GLU A 107 12.37 45.54 11.54
CA GLU A 107 11.36 44.48 11.26
C GLU A 107 10.31 44.26 12.35
N GLN A 108 10.12 45.21 13.28
CA GLN A 108 9.02 45.17 14.25
C GLN A 108 8.13 46.40 14.15
N ASN A 109 7.19 46.35 13.21
CA ASN A 109 5.94 47.11 13.25
C ASN A 109 4.86 46.33 12.51
N THR A 110 4.11 45.47 13.21
CA THR A 110 2.63 45.35 13.15
C THR A 110 2.11 44.24 14.08
N VAL A 111 1.57 44.70 15.22
CA VAL A 111 0.35 44.31 15.96
C VAL A 111 0.02 42.83 16.28
N SER A 112 -0.26 42.69 17.58
CA SER A 112 -0.67 41.60 18.47
C SER A 112 -2.12 41.09 18.39
N GLU A 113 -2.33 39.90 18.97
CA GLU A 113 -3.40 39.44 19.91
C GLU A 113 -3.69 37.95 19.61
N GLY A 114 -3.73 36.97 20.52
CA GLY A 114 -3.60 36.85 21.97
C GLY A 114 -4.12 35.44 22.33
N GLY A 115 -3.39 34.69 23.15
CA GLY A 115 -3.79 33.35 23.62
C GLY A 115 -2.65 32.66 24.35
N GLU A 116 -2.73 32.62 25.68
CA GLU A 116 -1.70 32.08 26.58
C GLU A 116 -1.62 30.55 26.48
N GLU A 117 -0.51 30.03 25.95
CA GLU A 117 -0.01 28.69 26.27
C GLU A 117 1.30 28.84 27.04
N GLN A 118 1.42 28.10 28.13
CA GLN A 118 2.62 28.04 28.95
C GLN A 118 3.73 27.38 28.13
N GLU A 119 4.62 28.20 27.55
CA GLU A 119 5.88 27.74 26.99
C GLU A 119 6.75 27.19 28.14
N GLU A 120 6.94 25.87 28.17
CA GLU A 120 8.10 25.29 28.86
C GLU A 120 9.36 25.88 28.22
N GLU A 121 10.11 26.71 28.97
CA GLU A 121 11.39 27.26 28.55
C GLU A 121 12.33 26.12 28.09
N ALA A 122 12.51 25.98 26.77
CA ALA A 122 13.44 25.03 26.20
C ALA A 122 14.86 25.37 26.64
N VAL A 123 15.47 24.49 27.44
CA VAL A 123 16.88 24.58 27.83
C VAL A 123 17.74 24.70 26.56
N PRO A 124 18.71 25.64 26.48
CA PRO A 124 19.54 25.78 25.28
C PRO A 124 20.30 24.48 24.99
N LEU A 125 19.99 23.86 23.84
CA LEU A 125 20.67 22.66 23.37
C LEU A 125 22.19 22.91 23.31
N THR A 126 22.95 21.96 23.82
CA THR A 126 24.41 21.95 23.67
C THR A 126 24.79 21.85 22.19
N LEU A 127 25.98 22.33 21.83
CA LEU A 127 26.49 22.25 20.44
C LEU A 127 26.50 20.79 19.93
N GLU A 128 26.82 19.84 20.81
CA GLU A 128 26.86 18.41 20.48
C GLU A 128 25.45 17.84 20.23
N GLU A 129 24.45 18.24 21.00
CA GLU A 129 23.05 17.83 20.78
C GLU A 129 22.54 18.37 19.44
N ARG A 130 22.87 19.62 19.09
CA ARG A 130 22.50 20.21 17.80
C ARG A 130 23.12 19.46 16.63
N GLU A 131 24.42 19.18 16.71
CA GLU A 131 25.13 18.41 15.69
C GLU A 131 24.58 16.98 15.55
N ASN A 132 24.17 16.35 16.65
CA ASN A 132 23.55 15.02 16.62
C ASN A 132 22.15 15.06 15.99
N LYS A 133 21.34 16.08 16.28
CA LYS A 133 20.02 16.27 15.64
C LYS A 133 20.18 16.43 14.13
N ASP A 134 21.09 17.30 13.68
CA ASP A 134 21.32 17.52 12.26
C ASP A 134 21.85 16.26 11.55
N TYR A 135 22.72 15.49 12.20
CA TYR A 135 23.15 14.17 11.70
C TYR A 135 21.96 13.22 11.50
N LEU A 136 21.06 13.12 12.48
CA LEU A 136 19.87 12.27 12.37
C LEU A 136 18.93 12.75 11.26
N LYS A 137 18.77 14.07 11.06
CA LYS A 137 18.00 14.63 9.93
C LYS A 137 18.55 14.13 8.59
N SER A 138 19.87 14.20 8.39
CA SER A 138 20.50 13.70 7.16
C SER A 138 20.25 12.20 6.93
N LEU A 139 20.22 11.38 7.98
CA LEU A 139 19.89 9.96 7.87
C LEU A 139 18.40 9.74 7.51
N PHE A 140 17.49 10.48 8.14
CA PHE A 140 16.07 10.43 7.82
C PHE A 140 15.79 10.82 6.36
N GLU A 141 16.47 11.86 5.85
CA GLU A 141 16.36 12.26 4.43
C GLU A 141 16.72 11.11 3.49
N ILE A 142 17.78 10.35 3.80
CA ILE A 142 18.19 9.19 2.99
C ILE A 142 17.09 8.11 3.03
N LEU A 143 16.58 7.75 4.21
CA LEU A 143 15.54 6.73 4.34
C LEU A 143 14.24 7.13 3.64
N ILE A 144 13.84 8.39 3.76
CA ILE A 144 12.66 8.94 3.08
C ILE A 144 12.83 8.84 1.57
N LEU A 145 13.99 9.24 1.04
CA LEU A 145 14.28 9.14 -0.39
C LEU A 145 14.18 7.68 -0.86
N MET A 146 14.79 6.75 -0.13
CA MET A 146 14.75 5.33 -0.45
C MET A 146 13.32 4.80 -0.44
N GLY A 147 12.53 5.12 0.58
CA GLY A 147 11.12 4.74 0.66
C GLY A 147 10.28 5.30 -0.49
N LYS A 148 10.38 6.61 -0.77
CA LYS A 148 9.65 7.26 -1.88
C LYS A 148 9.99 6.66 -3.24
N GLN A 149 11.24 6.29 -3.46
CA GLN A 149 11.71 5.71 -4.72
C GLN A 149 11.63 4.19 -4.79
N ASN A 150 11.12 3.53 -3.73
CA ASN A 150 11.07 2.08 -3.61
C ASN A 150 12.44 1.41 -3.78
N ILE A 151 13.49 2.00 -3.20
CA ILE A 151 14.84 1.45 -3.20
C ILE A 151 14.99 0.56 -1.95
N PRO A 152 15.22 -0.75 -2.10
CA PRO A 152 15.48 -1.64 -0.96
C PRO A 152 16.69 -1.15 -0.16
N LEU A 153 16.65 -1.28 1.17
CA LEU A 153 17.77 -0.90 2.04
C LEU A 153 19.00 -1.79 1.78
N ASP A 154 18.76 -3.10 1.77
CA ASP A 154 19.76 -4.09 1.45
C ASP A 154 20.04 -4.11 -0.06
N GLY A 155 21.32 -4.27 -0.43
CA GLY A 155 21.70 -4.49 -1.83
C GLY A 155 21.28 -5.86 -2.34
N HIS A 156 21.73 -6.23 -3.55
CA HIS A 156 21.56 -7.60 -4.06
C HIS A 156 22.38 -8.59 -3.21
N ASN A 157 21.74 -9.19 -2.20
CA ASN A 157 22.31 -10.29 -1.43
C ASN A 157 22.08 -11.61 -2.17
N ASP A 158 22.95 -11.90 -3.14
CA ASP A 158 23.19 -13.26 -3.60
C ASP A 158 24.68 -13.56 -3.41
N GLU A 159 25.01 -14.38 -2.40
CA GLU A 159 26.21 -15.22 -2.31
C GLU A 159 27.52 -14.62 -2.86
N LEU A 160 27.91 -13.40 -2.45
CA LEU A 160 29.21 -12.87 -2.83
C LEU A 160 30.33 -13.62 -2.08
N PRO A 161 31.38 -14.10 -2.78
CA PRO A 161 32.53 -14.74 -2.14
C PRO A 161 33.15 -13.86 -1.06
N GLU A 162 33.61 -14.47 0.04
CA GLU A 162 34.32 -13.78 1.13
C GLU A 162 35.40 -12.83 0.58
N GLY A 163 35.25 -11.52 0.84
CA GLY A 163 36.21 -10.48 0.47
C GLY A 163 35.76 -9.46 -0.56
N ILE A 164 34.60 -9.64 -1.21
CA ILE A 164 33.98 -8.62 -2.08
C ILE A 164 32.91 -7.86 -1.29
N PHE A 165 33.23 -6.64 -0.84
CA PHE A 165 32.27 -5.75 -0.19
C PHE A 165 31.53 -4.93 -1.27
N THR A 166 30.33 -5.33 -1.65
CA THR A 166 29.35 -4.37 -2.17
C THR A 166 28.66 -3.74 -0.96
N SER A 167 28.73 -2.42 -0.81
CA SER A 167 27.95 -1.77 0.26
C SER A 167 26.46 -1.98 -0.01
N ASP A 168 25.66 -2.09 1.04
CA ASP A 168 24.22 -2.01 0.89
C ASP A 168 23.81 -0.64 0.29
N ASN A 169 22.56 -0.54 -0.18
CA ASN A 169 22.10 0.65 -0.90
C ASN A 169 22.06 1.88 0.01
N PHE A 170 21.74 1.68 1.30
CA PHE A 170 21.75 2.75 2.29
C PHE A 170 23.16 3.33 2.46
N GLN A 171 24.16 2.49 2.67
CA GLN A 171 25.55 2.89 2.81
C GLN A 171 26.07 3.55 1.53
N ALA A 172 25.68 3.07 0.35
CA ALA A 172 26.04 3.70 -0.93
C ALA A 172 25.51 5.14 -1.03
N LEU A 173 24.25 5.38 -0.64
CA LEU A 173 23.64 6.70 -0.65
C LEU A 173 24.22 7.62 0.43
N LEU A 174 24.53 7.08 1.61
CA LEU A 174 25.21 7.79 2.69
C LEU A 174 26.59 8.28 2.22
N GLU A 175 27.38 7.40 1.60
CA GLU A 175 28.70 7.76 1.05
C GLU A 175 28.57 8.77 -0.09
N TYR A 176 27.57 8.63 -0.97
CA TYR A 176 27.29 9.61 -2.01
C TYR A 176 27.01 11.00 -1.43
N ARG A 177 26.19 11.13 -0.38
CA ARG A 177 25.92 12.41 0.30
C ARG A 177 27.19 13.04 0.90
N ILE A 178 28.03 12.25 1.57
CA ILE A 178 29.32 12.71 2.10
C ILE A 178 30.21 13.25 0.96
N ASN A 179 30.25 12.54 -0.16
CA ASN A 179 31.03 12.91 -1.34
C ASN A 179 30.48 14.17 -2.04
N ALA A 180 29.17 14.36 -2.00
CA ALA A 180 28.48 15.52 -2.57
C ALA A 180 28.66 16.81 -1.74
N GLY A 181 29.29 16.72 -0.55
CA GLY A 181 29.61 17.89 0.27
C GLY A 181 28.79 18.02 1.56
N ASP A 182 28.14 16.96 2.03
CA ASP A 182 27.47 16.97 3.34
C ASP A 182 28.50 16.96 4.48
N GLU A 183 28.84 18.16 4.98
CA GLU A 183 29.87 18.36 6.01
C GLU A 183 29.47 17.77 7.38
N ILE A 184 28.18 17.68 7.69
CA ILE A 184 27.69 17.13 8.96
C ILE A 184 27.94 15.63 8.99
N LEU A 185 27.52 14.93 7.93
CA LEU A 185 27.82 13.51 7.76
C LEU A 185 29.33 13.26 7.70
N ARG A 186 30.10 14.10 6.99
CA ARG A 186 31.56 13.99 6.91
C ARG A 186 32.22 14.12 8.28
N LYS A 187 31.86 15.14 9.06
CA LYS A 187 32.43 15.36 10.40
C LYS A 187 32.18 14.17 11.32
N ARG A 188 30.95 13.64 11.31
CA ARG A 188 30.59 12.42 12.08
C ARG A 188 31.39 11.21 11.60
N PHE A 189 31.60 11.10 10.29
CA PHE A 189 32.42 10.06 9.69
C PHE A 189 33.89 10.13 10.11
N GLU A 190 34.50 11.31 10.09
CA GLU A 190 35.92 11.48 10.47
C GLU A 190 36.17 11.26 11.97
N MET A 191 35.18 11.52 12.83
CA MET A 191 35.27 11.33 14.28
C MET A 191 35.06 9.88 14.73
N THR A 192 34.48 9.02 13.90
CA THR A 192 34.08 7.66 14.28
C THR A 192 35.25 6.67 14.11
N ALA A 193 35.29 5.63 14.96
CA ALA A 193 36.37 4.64 14.92
C ALA A 193 36.38 3.85 13.60
N VAL A 194 37.58 3.53 13.11
CA VAL A 194 37.79 2.71 11.90
C VAL A 194 37.10 1.35 12.09
N ASN A 195 36.23 0.98 11.13
CA ASN A 195 35.39 -0.24 11.11
C ASN A 195 34.11 -0.24 11.96
N LEU A 196 33.69 0.89 12.56
CA LEU A 196 32.33 0.96 13.10
C LEU A 196 31.32 1.08 11.92
N GLU A 197 30.21 0.34 11.98
CA GLU A 197 29.10 0.54 11.04
C GLU A 197 28.41 1.88 11.34
N TYR A 198 28.19 2.67 10.29
CA TYR A 198 27.43 3.92 10.35
C TYR A 198 25.94 3.58 10.24
N CYS A 199 25.15 3.98 11.23
CA CYS A 199 23.73 3.62 11.31
C CYS A 199 23.52 2.11 11.13
N PRO A 200 23.78 1.29 12.18
CA PRO A 200 23.59 -0.16 12.11
C PRO A 200 22.18 -0.53 11.66
N LYS A 201 21.98 -1.73 11.11
CA LYS A 201 20.64 -2.19 10.64
C LYS A 201 19.54 -2.05 11.71
N THR A 202 19.89 -2.23 12.98
CA THR A 202 18.97 -2.00 14.11
C THR A 202 18.53 -0.54 14.18
N GLN A 203 19.45 0.41 14.04
CA GLN A 203 19.15 1.84 13.99
C GLN A 203 18.33 2.19 12.74
N GLN A 204 18.67 1.64 11.57
CA GLN A 204 17.90 1.86 10.33
C GLN A 204 16.44 1.42 10.50
N LYS A 205 16.20 0.24 11.10
CA LYS A 205 14.86 -0.26 11.38
C LYS A 205 14.09 0.66 12.34
N GLN A 206 14.72 1.09 13.44
CA GLN A 206 14.12 2.03 14.39
C GLN A 206 13.73 3.35 13.73
N MET A 207 14.60 3.91 12.89
CA MET A 207 14.31 5.14 12.14
C MET A 207 13.19 4.93 11.12
N LEU A 208 13.15 3.78 10.42
CA LEU A 208 12.06 3.44 9.51
C LEU A 208 10.72 3.27 10.22
N GLU A 209 10.69 2.72 11.44
CA GLU A 209 9.48 2.63 12.26
C GLU A 209 8.96 4.04 12.61
N ILE A 210 9.85 5.00 12.86
CA ILE A 210 9.46 6.40 13.07
C ILE A 210 8.94 7.04 11.80
N CYS A 211 9.63 6.87 10.66
CA CYS A 211 9.12 7.37 9.38
C CYS A 211 7.70 6.84 9.10
N GLU A 212 7.51 5.54 9.32
CA GLU A 212 6.23 4.87 9.15
C GLU A 212 5.15 5.51 10.05
N ASN A 213 5.44 5.65 11.35
CA ASN A 213 4.48 6.18 12.31
C ASN A 213 4.14 7.66 12.04
N CYS A 214 5.13 8.49 11.73
CA CYS A 214 4.90 9.91 11.44
C CYS A 214 4.02 10.12 10.20
N ILE A 215 4.27 9.37 9.13
CA ILE A 215 3.46 9.46 7.90
C ILE A 215 2.03 9.00 8.15
N ARG A 216 1.88 7.86 8.84
CA ARG A 216 0.58 7.36 9.22
C ARG A 216 -0.20 8.36 10.06
N GLU A 217 0.46 8.96 11.05
CA GLU A 217 -0.19 9.88 11.99
C GLU A 217 -0.72 11.14 11.30
N GLU A 218 -0.04 11.62 10.25
CA GLU A 218 -0.54 12.74 9.44
C GLU A 218 -1.87 12.38 8.77
N THR A 219 -1.96 11.22 8.11
CA THR A 219 -3.21 10.74 7.51
C THR A 219 -4.29 10.50 8.56
N LEU A 220 -3.94 9.88 9.70
CA LEU A 220 -4.90 9.62 10.78
C LEU A 220 -5.44 10.91 11.40
N ARG A 221 -4.63 11.98 11.46
CA ARG A 221 -5.08 13.30 11.90
C ARG A 221 -6.20 13.82 11.01
N GLU A 222 -5.99 13.81 9.69
CA GLU A 222 -7.02 14.24 8.74
C GLU A 222 -8.31 13.39 8.84
N VAL A 223 -8.18 12.08 9.06
CA VAL A 223 -9.33 11.18 9.28
C VAL A 223 -10.12 11.60 10.53
N ARG A 224 -9.43 11.93 11.63
CA ARG A 224 -10.08 12.36 12.88
C ARG A 224 -10.75 13.72 12.73
N ASP A 225 -10.14 14.64 11.96
CA ASP A 225 -10.71 15.96 11.66
C ASP A 225 -11.96 15.85 10.77
N SER A 226 -12.00 14.88 9.85
CA SER A 226 -13.20 14.54 9.06
C SER A 226 -14.35 13.95 9.89
N HIS A 227 -14.06 13.50 11.11
CA HIS A 227 -14.97 12.82 12.04
C HIS A 227 -15.39 11.42 11.58
N PHE A 228 -16.19 11.33 10.52
CA PHE A 228 -16.69 10.05 10.00
C PHE A 228 -15.73 9.43 8.99
N PHE A 229 -15.62 8.11 9.03
CA PHE A 229 -14.79 7.34 8.12
C PHE A 229 -15.37 5.94 7.84
N SER A 230 -14.81 5.26 6.84
CA SER A 230 -15.07 3.84 6.58
C SER A 230 -13.75 3.10 6.42
N ILE A 231 -13.75 1.81 6.74
CA ILE A 231 -12.57 0.95 6.60
C ILE A 231 -12.72 0.07 5.38
N VAL A 232 -11.65 -0.04 4.60
CA VAL A 232 -11.61 -0.92 3.42
C VAL A 232 -10.32 -1.71 3.44
N THR A 233 -10.39 -3.02 3.21
CA THR A 233 -9.18 -3.84 3.02
C THR A 233 -8.98 -4.24 1.57
N ASP A 234 -7.75 -4.58 1.23
CA ASP A 234 -7.41 -5.24 -0.03
C ASP A 234 -7.12 -6.74 0.20
N GLU A 235 -6.74 -7.46 -0.84
CA GLU A 235 -6.35 -8.87 -0.76
C GLU A 235 -5.12 -9.08 0.14
N VAL A 236 -5.04 -10.25 0.76
CA VAL A 236 -3.88 -10.63 1.59
C VAL A 236 -2.61 -10.68 0.72
N VAL A 237 -1.53 -10.09 1.22
CA VAL A 237 -0.25 -9.99 0.53
C VAL A 237 0.86 -10.58 1.37
N ASP A 238 1.86 -11.17 0.71
CA ASP A 238 3.11 -11.56 1.36
C ASP A 238 4.03 -10.34 1.46
N ILE A 239 4.51 -10.08 2.67
CA ILE A 239 5.56 -9.12 3.00
C ILE A 239 6.63 -9.86 3.80
N ALA A 240 7.83 -9.99 3.23
CA ALA A 240 8.97 -10.65 3.87
C ALA A 240 8.68 -12.09 4.35
N GLY A 241 7.85 -12.85 3.63
CA GLY A 241 7.49 -14.24 3.95
C GLY A 241 6.33 -14.38 4.94
N GLU A 242 5.68 -13.29 5.32
CA GLU A 242 4.53 -13.27 6.21
C GLU A 242 3.30 -12.66 5.53
N GLU A 243 2.14 -13.29 5.73
CA GLU A 243 0.87 -12.82 5.20
C GLU A 243 0.38 -11.57 5.96
N HIS A 244 -0.07 -10.58 5.20
CA HIS A 244 -0.49 -9.28 5.72
C HIS A 244 -1.75 -8.80 5.01
N LEU A 245 -2.65 -8.16 5.75
CA LEU A 245 -3.88 -7.55 5.24
C LEU A 245 -3.67 -6.04 5.05
N PRO A 246 -3.69 -5.51 3.82
CA PRO A 246 -3.63 -4.08 3.59
C PRO A 246 -4.91 -3.40 4.06
N VAL A 247 -4.78 -2.30 4.82
CA VAL A 247 -5.91 -1.52 5.33
C VAL A 247 -5.87 -0.09 4.80
N LEU A 248 -6.99 0.32 4.23
CA LEU A 248 -7.28 1.66 3.73
C LEU A 248 -8.43 2.28 4.53
N VAL A 249 -8.46 3.60 4.59
CA VAL A 249 -9.53 4.38 5.22
C VAL A 249 -10.12 5.35 4.21
N ARG A 250 -11.46 5.44 4.20
CA ARG A 250 -12.22 6.41 3.42
C ARG A 250 -12.78 7.51 4.29
N PHE A 251 -12.58 8.75 3.90
CA PHE A 251 -13.08 9.93 4.62
C PHE A 251 -13.28 11.10 3.65
N VAL A 252 -13.95 12.17 4.10
CA VAL A 252 -14.17 13.38 3.29
C VAL A 252 -13.32 14.50 3.85
N ASP A 253 -12.38 14.99 3.04
CA ASP A 253 -11.50 16.08 3.43
C ASP A 253 -12.22 17.43 3.59
N ASP A 254 -11.50 18.44 4.07
CA ASP A 254 -12.01 19.81 4.25
C ASP A 254 -12.46 20.47 2.96
N SER A 255 -11.96 20.00 1.82
CA SER A 255 -12.35 20.44 0.48
C SER A 255 -13.50 19.63 -0.10
N HIS A 256 -14.20 18.84 0.72
CA HIS A 256 -15.35 18.01 0.36
C HIS A 256 -15.05 16.89 -0.65
N ASN A 257 -13.80 16.44 -0.73
CA ASN A 257 -13.41 15.32 -1.58
C ASN A 257 -13.40 14.03 -0.79
N LEU A 258 -13.99 12.98 -1.37
CA LEU A 258 -13.82 11.61 -0.88
C LEU A 258 -12.39 11.15 -1.16
N ARG A 259 -11.64 10.84 -0.11
CA ARG A 259 -10.30 10.25 -0.17
C ARG A 259 -10.32 8.80 0.27
N GLU A 260 -9.50 7.96 -0.37
CA GLU A 260 -9.21 6.59 0.07
C GLU A 260 -7.69 6.44 0.26
N GLU A 261 -7.24 6.40 1.51
CA GLU A 261 -5.82 6.43 1.86
C GLU A 261 -5.35 5.13 2.51
N PHE A 262 -4.12 4.72 2.21
CA PHE A 262 -3.52 3.52 2.76
C PHE A 262 -2.87 3.80 4.12
N ILE A 263 -3.34 3.11 5.17
CA ILE A 263 -2.91 3.34 6.55
C ILE A 263 -1.80 2.37 6.98
N GLY A 264 -1.81 1.14 6.47
CA GLY A 264 -0.79 0.17 6.79
C GLY A 264 -1.23 -1.27 6.58
N PHE A 265 -0.34 -2.17 7.00
CA PHE A 265 -0.57 -3.60 6.96
C PHE A 265 -0.91 -4.14 8.34
N LEU A 266 -1.87 -5.05 8.38
CA LEU A 266 -2.22 -5.81 9.57
C LEU A 266 -1.70 -7.25 9.42
N PRO A 267 -0.88 -7.76 10.35
CA PRO A 267 -0.39 -9.13 10.29
C PRO A 267 -1.54 -10.15 10.26
N TYR A 268 -1.43 -11.14 9.39
CA TYR A 268 -2.43 -12.20 9.29
C TYR A 268 -2.45 -13.10 10.53
N GLU A 269 -3.64 -13.58 10.87
CA GLU A 269 -3.84 -14.58 11.90
C GLU A 269 -4.64 -15.76 11.38
N ALA A 270 -4.21 -16.97 11.75
CA ALA A 270 -4.89 -18.19 11.33
C ALA A 270 -6.30 -18.31 11.94
N ASP A 271 -6.47 -17.89 13.19
CA ASP A 271 -7.75 -17.91 13.89
C ASP A 271 -8.53 -16.61 13.58
N PRO A 272 -9.74 -16.70 12.98
CA PRO A 272 -10.53 -15.54 12.62
C PRO A 272 -11.00 -14.70 13.83
N GLU A 273 -11.15 -15.29 15.02
CA GLU A 273 -11.53 -14.54 16.23
C GLU A 273 -10.36 -13.70 16.75
N ILE A 274 -9.15 -14.29 16.73
CA ILE A 274 -7.92 -13.56 17.07
C ILE A 274 -7.67 -12.46 16.03
N LEU A 275 -7.91 -12.74 14.75
CA LEU A 275 -7.83 -11.74 13.69
C LEU A 275 -8.78 -10.57 13.95
N ALA A 276 -10.03 -10.83 14.32
CA ALA A 276 -11.02 -9.78 14.62
C ALA A 276 -10.58 -8.90 15.80
N VAL A 277 -10.04 -9.51 16.87
CA VAL A 277 -9.51 -8.76 18.03
C VAL A 277 -8.29 -7.94 17.63
N LYS A 278 -7.31 -8.51 16.93
CA LYS A 278 -6.12 -7.78 16.48
C LYS A 278 -6.48 -6.65 15.52
N PHE A 279 -7.45 -6.87 14.63
CA PHE A 279 -7.99 -5.85 13.74
C PHE A 279 -8.58 -4.68 14.53
N HIS A 280 -9.50 -4.99 15.46
CA HIS A 280 -10.12 -4.01 16.32
C HIS A 280 -9.08 -3.20 17.12
N THR A 281 -8.22 -3.90 17.86
CA THR A 281 -7.16 -3.30 18.68
C THR A 281 -6.18 -2.45 17.86
N THR A 282 -5.80 -2.89 16.66
CA THR A 282 -4.91 -2.11 15.80
C THR A 282 -5.57 -0.80 15.38
N VAL A 283 -6.81 -0.86 14.91
CA VAL A 283 -7.54 0.34 14.47
C VAL A 283 -7.80 1.30 15.63
N THR A 284 -8.19 0.80 16.81
CA THR A 284 -8.54 1.67 17.94
C THR A 284 -7.36 2.11 18.79
N GLU A 285 -6.47 1.20 19.19
CA GLU A 285 -5.41 1.49 20.15
C GLU A 285 -4.13 1.93 19.45
N LYS A 286 -3.75 1.28 18.35
CA LYS A 286 -2.50 1.62 17.63
C LYS A 286 -2.68 2.81 16.68
N TRP A 287 -3.83 2.90 16.01
CA TRP A 287 -4.13 3.99 15.07
C TRP A 287 -5.06 5.07 15.64
N GLY A 288 -5.57 4.89 16.87
CA GLY A 288 -6.34 5.93 17.54
C GLY A 288 -7.66 6.30 16.86
N LEU A 289 -8.20 5.43 15.99
CA LEU A 289 -9.48 5.69 15.32
C LEU A 289 -10.64 5.25 16.20
N ASN A 290 -11.60 6.15 16.41
CA ASN A 290 -12.80 5.84 17.16
C ASN A 290 -13.84 5.15 16.24
N MET A 291 -14.01 3.85 16.43
CA MET A 291 -14.95 3.03 15.66
C MET A 291 -16.43 3.45 15.81
N GLU A 292 -16.79 4.24 16.82
CA GLU A 292 -18.14 4.85 16.91
C GLU A 292 -18.43 5.82 15.76
N TYR A 293 -17.39 6.33 15.09
CA TYR A 293 -17.50 7.16 13.88
C TYR A 293 -17.31 6.39 12.56
N CYS A 294 -17.07 5.08 12.64
CA CYS A 294 -17.01 4.23 11.46
C CYS A 294 -18.42 4.03 10.90
N ARG A 295 -18.64 4.32 9.61
CA ARG A 295 -19.96 4.22 8.95
C ARG A 295 -20.02 3.15 7.86
N GLY A 296 -18.88 2.59 7.50
CA GLY A 296 -18.81 1.52 6.53
C GLY A 296 -17.58 0.63 6.70
N GLN A 297 -17.74 -0.64 6.35
CA GLN A 297 -16.65 -1.60 6.28
C GLN A 297 -16.78 -2.45 5.02
N ALA A 298 -15.68 -2.69 4.32
CA ALA A 298 -15.65 -3.57 3.15
C ALA A 298 -14.33 -4.33 3.07
N TYR A 299 -14.42 -5.60 2.67
CA TYR A 299 -13.27 -6.49 2.61
C TYR A 299 -13.16 -7.10 1.21
N ILE A 300 -12.07 -6.79 0.51
CA ILE A 300 -11.71 -7.54 -0.70
C ILE A 300 -11.02 -8.81 -0.23
N VAL A 301 -11.56 -9.95 -0.66
CA VAL A 301 -11.18 -11.26 -0.14
C VAL A 301 -10.58 -12.10 -1.26
N SER A 302 -9.62 -12.93 -0.91
CA SER A 302 -9.16 -14.05 -1.74
C SER A 302 -9.87 -15.34 -1.32
N SER A 303 -9.88 -16.32 -2.22
CA SER A 303 -10.56 -17.59 -1.96
C SER A 303 -9.92 -18.32 -0.77
N GLY A 304 -10.74 -18.81 0.17
CA GLY A 304 -10.29 -19.38 1.45
C GLY A 304 -10.11 -18.36 2.59
N PHE A 305 -9.89 -17.07 2.28
CA PHE A 305 -9.84 -15.99 3.27
C PHE A 305 -11.21 -15.32 3.49
N ALA A 306 -12.11 -15.43 2.52
CA ALA A 306 -13.45 -14.85 2.56
C ALA A 306 -14.25 -15.21 3.82
N SER A 307 -14.25 -16.48 4.22
CA SER A 307 -14.97 -16.94 5.42
C SER A 307 -14.42 -16.34 6.71
N LYS A 308 -13.10 -16.09 6.78
CA LYS A 308 -12.46 -15.45 7.94
C LYS A 308 -12.84 -13.97 8.03
N MET A 309 -12.77 -13.26 6.91
CA MET A 309 -13.16 -11.85 6.88
C MET A 309 -14.65 -11.64 7.13
N LYS A 310 -15.50 -12.61 6.76
CA LYS A 310 -16.91 -12.61 7.16
C LYS A 310 -17.07 -12.61 8.68
N ILE A 311 -16.28 -13.42 9.40
CA ILE A 311 -16.29 -13.41 10.87
C ILE A 311 -15.83 -12.05 11.42
N VAL A 312 -14.72 -11.50 10.90
CA VAL A 312 -14.26 -10.15 11.28
C VAL A 312 -15.35 -9.10 11.05
N ALA A 313 -16.00 -9.13 9.89
CA ALA A 313 -17.09 -8.22 9.53
C ALA A 313 -18.26 -8.33 10.53
N THR A 314 -18.69 -9.56 10.83
CA THR A 314 -19.77 -9.81 11.79
C THR A 314 -19.40 -9.32 13.19
N ARG A 315 -18.18 -9.59 13.68
CA ARG A 315 -17.73 -9.12 15.01
C ARG A 315 -17.70 -7.61 15.13
N LEU A 316 -17.21 -6.93 14.09
CA LEU A 316 -17.23 -5.46 14.08
C LEU A 316 -18.65 -4.92 13.98
N LEU A 317 -19.52 -5.54 13.19
CA LEU A 317 -20.92 -5.13 13.06
C LEU A 317 -21.72 -5.35 14.36
N GLU A 318 -21.47 -6.44 15.09
CA GLU A 318 -22.06 -6.71 16.41
C GLU A 318 -21.69 -5.62 17.43
N LYS A 319 -20.44 -5.14 17.39
CA LYS A 319 -19.93 -4.11 18.30
C LYS A 319 -20.27 -2.70 17.86
N TYR A 320 -20.27 -2.44 16.55
CA TYR A 320 -20.51 -1.14 15.93
C TYR A 320 -21.58 -1.27 14.84
N PRO A 321 -22.86 -1.29 15.21
CA PRO A 321 -23.94 -1.49 14.24
C PRO A 321 -23.96 -0.44 13.14
N GLN A 322 -23.48 0.77 13.38
CA GLN A 322 -23.43 1.84 12.37
C GLN A 322 -22.33 1.65 11.30
N ALA A 323 -21.37 0.75 11.51
CA ALA A 323 -20.34 0.42 10.54
C ALA A 323 -20.88 -0.59 9.50
N VAL A 324 -21.65 -0.10 8.54
CA VAL A 324 -22.36 -0.91 7.54
C VAL A 324 -21.40 -1.79 6.75
N TYR A 325 -21.61 -3.12 6.79
CA TYR A 325 -20.87 -4.05 5.93
C TYR A 325 -21.39 -3.98 4.48
N THR A 326 -20.49 -3.73 3.53
CA THR A 326 -20.83 -3.52 2.12
C THR A 326 -19.68 -3.94 1.18
N LEU A 327 -19.89 -3.79 -0.13
CA LEU A 327 -18.90 -4.05 -1.17
C LEU A 327 -17.95 -2.86 -1.31
N CYS A 328 -16.74 -3.14 -1.78
CA CYS A 328 -15.81 -2.10 -2.18
C CYS A 328 -16.01 -1.73 -3.66
N SER A 329 -16.14 -0.43 -3.96
CA SER A 329 -16.27 0.08 -5.33
C SER A 329 -15.08 -0.22 -6.24
N SER A 330 -13.93 -0.60 -5.68
CA SER A 330 -12.74 -0.99 -6.44
C SER A 330 -12.71 -2.46 -6.88
N CYS A 331 -13.71 -3.27 -6.48
CA CYS A 331 -13.84 -4.67 -6.86
C CYS A 331 -15.22 -4.92 -7.48
N ALA A 332 -15.27 -5.35 -8.74
CA ALA A 332 -16.53 -5.71 -9.40
C ALA A 332 -17.29 -6.80 -8.61
N LEU A 333 -18.61 -6.66 -8.48
CA LEU A 333 -19.43 -7.58 -7.69
C LEU A 333 -19.20 -9.04 -8.09
N ASN A 334 -19.15 -9.32 -9.39
CA ASN A 334 -18.98 -10.69 -9.89
C ASN A 334 -17.62 -11.30 -9.54
N VAL A 335 -16.56 -10.48 -9.54
CA VAL A 335 -15.22 -10.91 -9.12
C VAL A 335 -15.21 -11.16 -7.62
N TRP A 336 -15.79 -10.26 -6.84
CA TRP A 336 -15.92 -10.41 -5.39
C TRP A 336 -16.72 -11.67 -5.02
N LEU A 337 -17.87 -11.90 -5.67
CA LEU A 337 -18.70 -13.08 -5.46
C LEU A 337 -17.92 -14.35 -5.78
N ALA A 338 -17.27 -14.42 -6.94
CA ALA A 338 -16.46 -15.59 -7.31
C ALA A 338 -15.36 -15.87 -6.28
N LYS A 339 -14.64 -14.84 -5.81
CA LYS A 339 -13.60 -14.96 -4.78
C LYS A 339 -14.14 -15.41 -3.42
N SER A 340 -15.42 -15.14 -3.13
CA SER A 340 -16.07 -15.56 -1.89
C SER A 340 -16.48 -17.04 -1.87
N VAL A 341 -16.65 -17.68 -3.03
CA VAL A 341 -17.18 -19.05 -3.14
C VAL A 341 -16.21 -20.06 -2.50
N PRO A 342 -16.63 -20.84 -1.49
CA PRO A 342 -15.78 -21.78 -0.75
C PRO A 342 -15.68 -23.14 -1.47
N VAL A 343 -15.58 -23.13 -2.80
CA VAL A 343 -15.45 -24.33 -3.63
C VAL A 343 -14.03 -24.40 -4.17
N VAL A 344 -13.31 -25.49 -3.88
CA VAL A 344 -11.90 -25.66 -4.26
C VAL A 344 -11.68 -25.50 -5.76
N GLY A 345 -12.60 -26.02 -6.60
CA GLY A 345 -12.53 -25.85 -8.05
C GLY A 345 -12.53 -24.38 -8.47
N VAL A 346 -13.37 -23.55 -7.84
CA VAL A 346 -13.42 -22.10 -8.07
C VAL A 346 -12.13 -21.43 -7.62
N SER A 347 -11.61 -21.74 -6.43
CA SER A 347 -10.32 -21.22 -5.94
C SER A 347 -9.18 -21.49 -6.92
N VAL A 348 -9.06 -22.75 -7.37
CA VAL A 348 -8.01 -23.16 -8.32
C VAL A 348 -8.18 -22.43 -9.64
N ALA A 349 -9.40 -22.33 -10.17
CA ALA A 349 -9.67 -21.64 -11.42
C ALA A 349 -9.31 -20.14 -11.35
N LEU A 350 -9.65 -19.46 -10.26
CA LEU A 350 -9.28 -18.05 -10.06
C LEU A 350 -7.76 -17.87 -9.97
N GLY A 351 -7.05 -18.74 -9.25
CA GLY A 351 -5.58 -18.73 -9.19
C GLY A 351 -4.95 -18.94 -10.57
N THR A 352 -5.46 -19.88 -11.36
CA THR A 352 -4.99 -20.10 -12.75
C THR A 352 -5.21 -18.86 -13.62
N ILE A 353 -6.36 -18.18 -13.51
CA ILE A 353 -6.61 -16.92 -14.24
C ILE A 353 -5.59 -15.84 -13.84
N GLU A 354 -5.30 -15.71 -12.55
CA GLU A 354 -4.32 -14.76 -12.04
C GLU A 354 -2.90 -15.07 -12.56
N GLU A 355 -2.50 -16.33 -12.61
CA GLU A 355 -1.21 -16.76 -13.18
C GLU A 355 -1.11 -16.49 -14.68
N VAL A 356 -2.17 -16.76 -15.45
CA VAL A 356 -2.24 -16.42 -16.88
C VAL A 356 -2.03 -14.92 -17.06
N CYS A 357 -2.75 -14.10 -16.30
CA CYS A 357 -2.62 -12.66 -16.39
C CYS A 357 -1.24 -12.16 -15.98
N CYS A 358 -0.62 -12.76 -14.95
CA CYS A 358 0.75 -12.45 -14.56
C CYS A 358 1.74 -12.72 -15.69
N LEU A 359 1.64 -13.88 -16.35
CA LEU A 359 2.52 -14.25 -17.46
C LEU A 359 2.42 -13.25 -18.63
N PHE A 360 1.20 -12.92 -19.05
CA PHE A 360 0.97 -11.95 -20.14
C PHE A 360 1.42 -10.53 -19.77
N ASN A 361 1.24 -10.12 -18.51
CA ASN A 361 1.70 -8.81 -18.03
C ASN A 361 3.23 -8.69 -17.91
N GLN A 362 3.95 -9.81 -17.75
CA GLN A 362 5.41 -9.83 -17.66
C GLN A 362 6.10 -9.70 -19.03
N SER A 363 5.42 -10.03 -20.13
CA SER A 363 6.03 -10.04 -21.47
C SER A 363 5.12 -9.36 -22.51
N PRO A 364 5.47 -8.13 -22.94
CA PRO A 364 4.76 -7.47 -24.03
C PRO A 364 4.74 -8.27 -25.34
N GLN A 365 5.77 -9.10 -25.56
CA GLN A 365 5.84 -9.96 -26.76
C GLN A 365 4.77 -11.06 -26.74
N LEU A 366 4.42 -11.59 -25.56
CA LEU A 366 3.34 -12.57 -25.40
C LEU A 366 1.98 -11.95 -25.75
N LEU A 367 1.74 -10.69 -25.36
CA LEU A 367 0.51 -9.98 -25.72
C LEU A 367 0.39 -9.78 -27.24
N VAL A 368 1.49 -9.48 -27.92
CA VAL A 368 1.51 -9.40 -29.40
C VAL A 368 1.20 -10.75 -30.05
N GLU A 369 1.73 -11.84 -29.50
CA GLU A 369 1.44 -13.20 -29.98
C GLU A 369 -0.03 -13.56 -29.79
N LEU A 370 -0.63 -13.17 -28.66
CA LEU A 370 -2.05 -13.36 -28.40
C LEU A 370 -2.93 -12.52 -29.35
N ASP A 371 -2.57 -11.26 -29.60
CA ASP A 371 -3.26 -10.39 -30.57
C ASP A 371 -3.24 -11.01 -31.98
N ASN A 372 -2.11 -11.59 -32.39
CA ASN A 372 -1.99 -12.31 -33.66
C ASN A 372 -2.89 -13.56 -33.68
N THR A 373 -2.87 -14.34 -32.60
CA THR A 373 -3.70 -15.55 -32.45
C THR A 373 -5.19 -15.22 -32.54
N ILE A 374 -5.64 -14.14 -31.88
CA ILE A 374 -7.02 -13.65 -31.96
C ILE A 374 -7.34 -13.22 -33.40
N SER A 375 -6.43 -12.51 -34.07
CA SER A 375 -6.64 -12.11 -35.47
C SER A 375 -6.86 -13.30 -36.38
N VAL A 376 -6.15 -14.41 -36.14
CA VAL A 376 -6.28 -15.64 -36.92
C VAL A 376 -7.58 -16.40 -36.60
N LEU A 377 -7.93 -16.52 -35.32
CA LEU A 377 -9.15 -17.21 -34.90
C LEU A 377 -10.44 -16.48 -35.35
N PHE A 378 -10.42 -15.15 -35.32
CA PHE A 378 -11.59 -14.31 -35.60
C PHE A 378 -11.53 -13.67 -37.00
N GLN A 379 -10.82 -14.25 -37.96
CA GLN A 379 -10.76 -13.75 -39.36
C GLN A 379 -12.15 -13.57 -39.99
N ASN A 380 -13.10 -14.42 -39.61
CA ASN A 380 -14.48 -14.38 -40.11
C ASN A 380 -15.40 -13.42 -39.33
N ASN A 381 -14.91 -12.83 -38.24
CA ASN A 381 -15.63 -11.87 -37.40
C ASN A 381 -14.65 -10.85 -36.80
N GLU A 382 -14.14 -9.96 -37.66
CA GLU A 382 -13.12 -8.97 -37.27
C GLU A 382 -13.61 -8.02 -36.18
N GLU A 383 -14.91 -7.71 -36.12
CA GLU A 383 -15.50 -6.86 -35.09
C GLU A 383 -15.30 -7.47 -33.69
N LYS A 384 -15.70 -8.74 -33.51
CA LYS A 384 -15.48 -9.48 -32.25
C LYS A 384 -13.99 -9.63 -31.94
N GLY A 385 -13.18 -9.92 -32.95
CA GLY A 385 -11.72 -10.03 -32.78
C GLY A 385 -11.09 -8.73 -32.29
N ASN A 386 -11.51 -7.58 -32.80
CA ASN A 386 -11.03 -6.28 -32.37
C ASN A 386 -11.55 -5.89 -30.98
N GLU A 387 -12.80 -6.20 -30.66
CA GLU A 387 -13.37 -6.02 -29.32
C GLU A 387 -12.54 -6.78 -28.27
N LEU A 388 -12.22 -8.06 -28.51
CA LEU A 388 -11.44 -8.88 -27.57
C LEU A 388 -10.02 -8.35 -27.36
N LYS A 389 -9.36 -7.83 -28.41
CA LYS A 389 -8.04 -7.19 -28.29
C LYS A 389 -8.10 -5.92 -27.44
N GLU A 390 -9.11 -5.09 -27.63
CA GLU A 390 -9.32 -3.90 -26.80
C GLU A 390 -9.60 -4.27 -25.34
N ILE A 391 -10.39 -5.32 -25.11
CA ILE A 391 -10.64 -5.84 -23.76
C ILE A 391 -9.35 -6.34 -23.11
N LEU A 392 -8.50 -7.08 -23.81
CA LEU A 392 -7.21 -7.57 -23.28
C LEU A 392 -6.24 -6.45 -22.90
N ARG A 393 -6.29 -5.32 -23.61
CA ARG A 393 -5.51 -4.12 -23.28
C ARG A 393 -6.07 -3.40 -22.05
N SER A 394 -7.35 -3.58 -21.76
CA SER A 394 -7.98 -3.16 -20.51
C SER A 394 -7.73 -4.19 -19.40
N GLN A 395 -7.76 -3.78 -18.11
CA GLN A 395 -7.65 -4.72 -16.98
C GLN A 395 -8.92 -5.60 -16.87
N TRP A 396 -9.06 -6.58 -17.76
CA TRP A 396 -10.30 -7.32 -17.97
C TRP A 396 -10.68 -8.26 -16.83
N THR A 397 -9.72 -8.66 -15.99
CA THR A 397 -9.95 -9.51 -14.81
C THR A 397 -10.68 -8.82 -13.68
N GLY A 398 -10.78 -7.48 -13.71
CA GLY A 398 -11.52 -6.69 -12.73
C GLY A 398 -12.94 -6.31 -13.16
N ARG A 399 -13.48 -6.89 -14.23
CA ARG A 399 -14.77 -6.49 -14.83
C ARG A 399 -15.93 -7.36 -14.36
N HIS A 400 -17.16 -6.89 -14.57
CA HIS A 400 -18.36 -7.69 -14.28
C HIS A 400 -18.58 -8.84 -15.29
N ASP A 401 -18.00 -8.75 -16.48
CA ASP A 401 -18.09 -9.75 -17.55
C ASP A 401 -16.81 -10.59 -17.70
N THR A 402 -15.92 -10.58 -16.72
CA THR A 402 -14.63 -11.30 -16.76
C THR A 402 -14.76 -12.75 -17.19
N PHE A 403 -15.74 -13.50 -16.66
CA PHE A 403 -15.92 -14.92 -17.01
C PHE A 403 -16.51 -15.13 -18.40
N GLU A 404 -17.33 -14.20 -18.91
CA GLU A 404 -17.81 -14.22 -20.29
C GLU A 404 -16.63 -14.00 -21.25
N VAL A 405 -15.83 -12.97 -20.97
CA VAL A 405 -14.61 -12.64 -21.72
C VAL A 405 -13.62 -13.81 -21.71
N LEU A 406 -13.42 -14.45 -20.56
CA LEU A 406 -12.52 -15.60 -20.45
C LEU A 406 -12.98 -16.79 -21.31
N VAL A 407 -14.28 -17.11 -21.32
CA VAL A 407 -14.83 -18.16 -22.18
C VAL A 407 -14.59 -17.84 -23.66
N ASP A 408 -14.80 -16.58 -24.06
CA ASP A 408 -14.55 -16.12 -25.43
C ASP A 408 -13.06 -16.14 -25.82
N LEU A 409 -12.17 -15.88 -24.86
CA LEU A 409 -10.71 -15.88 -25.04
C LEU A 409 -10.07 -17.26 -24.93
N MET A 410 -10.76 -18.26 -24.37
CA MET A 410 -10.19 -19.56 -23.98
C MET A 410 -9.39 -20.22 -25.10
N GLN A 411 -9.97 -20.27 -26.31
CA GLN A 411 -9.32 -20.88 -27.47
C GLN A 411 -8.08 -20.10 -27.91
N ALA A 412 -8.12 -18.77 -27.87
CA ALA A 412 -6.97 -17.93 -28.22
C ALA A 412 -5.83 -18.07 -27.20
N LEU A 413 -6.18 -18.13 -25.91
CA LEU A 413 -5.20 -18.32 -24.83
C LEU A 413 -4.49 -19.66 -24.95
N VAL A 414 -5.23 -20.76 -25.12
CA VAL A 414 -4.65 -22.11 -25.25
C VAL A 414 -3.74 -22.19 -26.48
N LEU A 415 -4.22 -21.75 -27.66
CA LEU A 415 -3.41 -21.79 -28.87
C LEU A 415 -2.14 -20.93 -28.77
N CYS A 416 -2.24 -19.75 -28.16
CA CYS A 416 -1.08 -18.89 -27.95
C CYS A 416 -0.07 -19.55 -27.00
N LEU A 417 -0.53 -20.11 -25.88
CA LEU A 417 0.35 -20.75 -24.89
C LEU A 417 0.97 -22.04 -25.42
N ASP A 418 0.24 -22.83 -26.21
CA ASP A 418 0.78 -24.01 -26.90
C ASP A 418 1.82 -23.64 -27.94
N ALA A 419 1.58 -22.59 -28.73
CA ALA A 419 2.54 -22.11 -29.70
C ALA A 419 3.84 -21.67 -29.02
N VAL A 420 3.75 -21.00 -27.88
CA VAL A 420 4.91 -20.55 -27.09
C VAL A 420 5.61 -21.71 -26.38
N GLY A 421 4.84 -22.62 -25.78
CA GLY A 421 5.38 -23.75 -25.02
C GLY A 421 6.06 -24.81 -25.90
N ASN A 422 5.60 -24.97 -27.14
CA ASN A 422 6.17 -25.90 -28.12
C ASN A 422 7.17 -25.23 -29.08
N ASP A 423 7.45 -23.94 -28.91
CA ASP A 423 8.41 -23.23 -29.74
C ASP A 423 9.83 -23.77 -29.48
N SER A 424 10.39 -24.43 -30.50
CA SER A 424 11.77 -24.92 -30.47
C SER A 424 12.79 -23.84 -30.86
N SER A 425 12.32 -22.64 -31.23
CA SER A 425 13.18 -21.50 -31.50
C SER A 425 13.63 -20.84 -30.18
N VAL A 426 14.82 -20.22 -30.19
CA VAL A 426 15.38 -19.50 -29.03
C VAL A 426 14.67 -18.14 -28.80
N ARG A 427 13.42 -17.99 -29.28
CA ARG A 427 12.62 -16.76 -29.16
C ARG A 427 12.16 -16.54 -27.72
N TRP A 428 11.81 -17.60 -27.01
CA TRP A 428 11.30 -17.55 -25.65
C TRP A 428 12.32 -18.07 -24.65
N SER A 429 12.35 -17.47 -23.45
CA SER A 429 13.15 -18.02 -22.37
C SER A 429 12.56 -19.35 -21.89
N ASN A 430 13.41 -20.26 -21.39
CA ASN A 430 12.96 -21.54 -20.83
C ASN A 430 11.92 -21.35 -19.71
N PHE A 431 12.01 -20.24 -18.97
CA PHE A 431 11.03 -19.87 -17.96
C PHE A 431 9.65 -19.59 -18.58
N ILE A 432 9.59 -18.75 -19.61
CA ILE A 432 8.33 -18.40 -20.28
C ILE A 432 7.72 -19.63 -20.97
N ALA A 433 8.53 -20.39 -21.73
CA ALA A 433 8.06 -21.58 -22.43
C ALA A 433 7.54 -22.64 -21.45
N GLY A 434 8.28 -22.91 -20.36
CA GLY A 434 7.86 -23.84 -19.33
C GLY A 434 6.57 -23.42 -18.62
N ARG A 435 6.44 -22.13 -18.26
CA ARG A 435 5.20 -21.59 -17.67
C ARG A 435 4.03 -21.64 -18.64
N ALA A 436 4.24 -21.31 -19.91
CA ALA A 436 3.20 -21.38 -20.94
C ALA A 436 2.67 -22.81 -21.11
N PHE A 437 3.56 -23.81 -21.13
CA PHE A 437 3.18 -25.23 -21.18
C PHE A 437 2.30 -25.66 -19.99
N VAL A 438 2.70 -25.28 -18.77
CA VAL A 438 1.93 -25.60 -17.55
C VAL A 438 0.56 -24.94 -17.56
N LEU A 439 0.49 -23.65 -17.93
CA LEU A 439 -0.77 -22.91 -17.98
C LEU A 439 -1.68 -23.41 -19.10
N SER A 440 -1.14 -23.77 -20.26
CA SER A 440 -1.93 -24.40 -21.33
C SER A 440 -2.56 -25.71 -20.84
N SER A 441 -1.78 -26.55 -20.14
CA SER A 441 -2.29 -27.78 -19.52
C SER A 441 -3.40 -27.52 -18.49
N ALA A 442 -3.29 -26.43 -17.72
CA ALA A 442 -4.31 -26.05 -16.75
C ALA A 442 -5.60 -25.51 -17.41
N LEU A 443 -5.48 -24.70 -18.47
CA LEU A 443 -6.62 -24.17 -19.22
C LEU A 443 -7.37 -25.25 -20.02
N THR A 444 -6.67 -26.33 -20.39
CA THR A 444 -7.22 -27.51 -21.07
C THR A 444 -7.69 -28.61 -20.10
N ASP A 445 -7.69 -28.35 -18.79
CA ASP A 445 -8.28 -29.25 -17.82
C ASP A 445 -9.82 -29.09 -17.79
N PHE A 446 -10.55 -30.20 -17.82
CA PHE A 446 -12.01 -30.14 -17.88
C PHE A 446 -12.61 -29.58 -16.58
N ASP A 447 -11.98 -29.83 -15.42
CA ASP A 447 -12.37 -29.21 -14.14
C ASP A 447 -12.33 -27.68 -14.23
N PHE A 448 -11.29 -27.13 -14.87
CA PHE A 448 -11.15 -25.70 -15.09
C PHE A 448 -12.24 -25.17 -16.05
N ILE A 449 -12.41 -25.83 -17.21
CA ILE A 449 -13.38 -25.43 -18.24
C ILE A 449 -14.80 -25.37 -17.66
N VAL A 450 -15.25 -26.45 -16.99
CA VAL A 450 -16.61 -26.51 -16.43
C VAL A 450 -16.80 -25.48 -15.31
N THR A 451 -15.76 -25.22 -14.51
CA THR A 451 -15.78 -24.18 -13.46
C THR A 451 -15.99 -22.80 -14.04
N ILE A 452 -15.23 -22.42 -15.06
CA ILE A 452 -15.37 -21.09 -15.68
C ILE A 452 -16.74 -20.93 -16.34
N VAL A 453 -17.25 -21.96 -17.01
CA VAL A 453 -18.57 -21.92 -17.66
C VAL A 453 -19.70 -21.79 -16.63
N ILE A 454 -19.62 -22.51 -15.50
CA ILE A 454 -20.60 -22.36 -14.42
C ILE A 454 -20.52 -20.95 -13.81
N LEU A 455 -19.32 -20.44 -13.50
CA LEU A 455 -19.16 -19.08 -12.97
C LEU A 455 -19.71 -18.03 -13.94
N LYS A 456 -19.40 -18.14 -15.25
CA LYS A 456 -19.95 -17.29 -16.31
C LYS A 456 -21.48 -17.25 -16.23
N ASN A 457 -22.12 -18.40 -16.25
CA ASN A 457 -23.57 -18.47 -16.36
C ASN A 457 -24.27 -18.02 -15.08
N VAL A 458 -23.78 -18.42 -13.90
CA VAL A 458 -24.37 -17.99 -12.60
C VAL A 458 -24.19 -16.50 -12.36
N LEU A 459 -23.02 -15.93 -12.68
CA LEU A 459 -22.73 -14.52 -12.45
C LEU A 459 -23.32 -13.60 -13.53
N SER A 460 -23.85 -14.15 -14.62
CA SER A 460 -24.58 -13.37 -15.63
C SER A 460 -25.82 -12.68 -15.03
N PHE A 461 -26.48 -13.34 -14.07
CA PHE A 461 -27.66 -12.81 -13.36
C PHE A 461 -27.35 -11.60 -12.48
N THR A 462 -26.10 -11.44 -12.02
CA THR A 462 -25.64 -10.33 -11.18
C THR A 462 -24.89 -9.25 -11.96
N ARG A 463 -24.61 -9.46 -13.25
CA ARG A 463 -23.76 -8.56 -14.06
C ARG A 463 -24.32 -7.13 -14.14
N ALA A 464 -25.57 -6.99 -14.57
CA ALA A 464 -26.19 -5.66 -14.73
C ALA A 464 -26.37 -4.97 -13.38
N PHE A 465 -26.76 -5.73 -12.36
CA PHE A 465 -26.90 -5.25 -10.99
C PHE A 465 -25.57 -4.74 -10.43
N GLY A 466 -24.49 -5.52 -10.54
CA GLY A 466 -23.14 -5.11 -10.13
C GLY A 466 -22.63 -3.87 -10.86
N LYS A 467 -22.86 -3.80 -12.18
CA LYS A 467 -22.50 -2.61 -12.98
C LYS A 467 -23.22 -1.36 -12.49
N ASN A 468 -24.50 -1.46 -12.16
CA ASN A 468 -25.29 -0.32 -11.65
C ASN A 468 -24.85 0.11 -10.24
N LEU A 469 -24.41 -0.82 -9.39
CA LEU A 469 -23.85 -0.50 -8.06
C LEU A 469 -22.53 0.28 -8.12
N GLN A 470 -21.81 0.21 -9.24
CA GLN A 470 -20.60 1.00 -9.51
C GLN A 470 -20.84 2.12 -10.53
N GLY A 471 -22.11 2.40 -10.83
CA GLY A 471 -22.55 3.44 -11.75
C GLY A 471 -22.64 4.82 -11.08
N GLN A 472 -23.46 5.69 -11.65
CA GLN A 472 -23.78 6.98 -11.03
C GLN A 472 -24.70 6.79 -9.82
N THR A 473 -24.85 7.83 -8.99
CA THR A 473 -25.65 7.75 -7.76
C THR A 473 -27.09 7.27 -8.00
N SER A 474 -27.73 7.64 -9.12
CA SER A 474 -29.04 7.11 -9.49
C SER A 474 -29.05 5.62 -9.78
N ASP A 475 -27.99 5.12 -10.43
CA ASP A 475 -27.87 3.70 -10.78
C ASP A 475 -27.75 2.87 -9.51
N VAL A 476 -26.96 3.34 -8.53
CA VAL A 476 -26.82 2.68 -7.22
C VAL A 476 -28.16 2.65 -6.47
N PHE A 477 -28.89 3.78 -6.46
CA PHE A 477 -30.20 3.86 -5.82
C PHE A 477 -31.21 2.86 -6.42
N PHE A 478 -31.32 2.81 -7.75
CA PHE A 478 -32.24 1.87 -8.40
C PHE A 478 -31.75 0.42 -8.31
N ALA A 479 -30.45 0.18 -8.33
CA ALA A 479 -29.89 -1.15 -8.09
C ALA A 479 -30.36 -1.70 -6.74
N ALA A 480 -30.27 -0.92 -5.67
CA ALA A 480 -30.75 -1.30 -4.33
C ALA A 480 -32.23 -1.71 -4.33
N SER A 481 -33.06 -1.05 -5.15
CA SER A 481 -34.48 -1.40 -5.29
C SER A 481 -34.73 -2.66 -6.14
N SER A 482 -33.78 -3.02 -7.00
CA SER A 482 -33.87 -4.19 -7.90
C SER A 482 -33.34 -5.50 -7.30
N LEU A 483 -32.68 -5.46 -6.14
CA LEU A 483 -32.08 -6.65 -5.50
C LEU A 483 -33.06 -7.82 -5.37
N THR A 484 -34.31 -7.56 -4.99
CA THR A 484 -35.34 -8.60 -4.85
C THR A 484 -35.58 -9.36 -6.15
N ALA A 485 -35.51 -8.67 -7.30
CA ALA A 485 -35.65 -9.31 -8.61
C ALA A 485 -34.44 -10.20 -8.92
N VAL A 486 -33.22 -9.73 -8.63
CA VAL A 486 -31.98 -10.51 -8.80
C VAL A 486 -32.01 -11.78 -7.93
N LEU A 487 -32.38 -11.64 -6.66
CA LEU A 487 -32.53 -12.78 -5.75
C LEU A 487 -33.61 -13.75 -6.25
N HIS A 488 -34.74 -13.25 -6.75
CA HIS A 488 -35.79 -14.11 -7.30
C HIS A 488 -35.27 -14.94 -8.48
N SER A 489 -34.57 -14.31 -9.44
CA SER A 489 -33.96 -15.03 -10.58
C SER A 489 -32.95 -16.08 -10.14
N LEU A 490 -32.08 -15.78 -9.17
CA LEU A 490 -31.13 -16.78 -8.67
C LEU A 490 -31.80 -17.94 -7.91
N ASN A 491 -32.87 -17.67 -7.14
CA ASN A 491 -33.63 -18.74 -6.48
C ASN A 491 -34.38 -19.60 -7.50
N GLU A 492 -34.91 -19.02 -8.58
CA GLU A 492 -35.51 -19.78 -9.68
C GLU A 492 -34.48 -20.71 -10.35
N VAL A 493 -33.25 -20.25 -10.54
CA VAL A 493 -32.14 -21.07 -11.03
C VAL A 493 -31.85 -22.22 -10.07
N MET A 494 -31.83 -21.96 -8.76
CA MET A 494 -31.63 -23.00 -7.74
C MET A 494 -32.76 -24.03 -7.74
N GLU A 495 -34.02 -23.59 -7.78
CA GLU A 495 -35.20 -24.46 -7.81
C GLU A 495 -35.22 -25.38 -9.04
N ASN A 496 -34.66 -24.92 -10.16
CA ASN A 496 -34.60 -25.65 -11.43
C ASN A 496 -33.16 -26.04 -11.83
N ILE A 497 -32.28 -26.24 -10.85
CA ILE A 497 -30.83 -26.36 -11.07
C ILE A 497 -30.46 -27.52 -12.00
N GLU A 498 -31.27 -28.56 -12.08
CA GLU A 498 -31.03 -29.70 -12.97
C GLU A 498 -31.04 -29.27 -14.44
N VAL A 499 -32.05 -28.48 -14.84
CA VAL A 499 -32.21 -27.99 -16.20
C VAL A 499 -31.12 -26.98 -16.54
N TYR A 500 -30.86 -26.04 -15.63
CA TYR A 500 -29.81 -25.03 -15.84
C TYR A 500 -28.42 -25.70 -15.93
N HIS A 501 -28.13 -26.67 -15.06
CA HIS A 501 -26.87 -27.40 -15.08
C HIS A 501 -26.68 -28.19 -16.37
N GLU A 502 -27.72 -28.84 -16.91
CA GLU A 502 -27.65 -29.55 -18.19
C GLU A 502 -27.13 -28.62 -19.30
N PHE A 503 -27.68 -27.42 -19.42
CA PHE A 503 -27.21 -26.41 -20.39
C PHE A 503 -25.79 -25.92 -20.12
N TRP A 504 -25.42 -25.68 -18.86
CA TRP A 504 -24.07 -25.23 -18.51
C TRP A 504 -23.03 -26.32 -18.79
N PHE A 505 -23.37 -27.56 -18.50
CA PHE A 505 -22.53 -28.72 -18.77
C PHE A 505 -22.38 -28.94 -20.27
N GLU A 506 -23.47 -28.86 -21.04
CA GLU A 506 -23.43 -28.92 -22.50
C GLU A 506 -22.51 -27.82 -23.07
N GLU A 507 -22.63 -26.57 -22.60
CA GLU A 507 -21.74 -25.48 -23.00
C GLU A 507 -20.26 -25.81 -22.69
N ALA A 508 -19.97 -26.33 -21.49
CA ALA A 508 -18.61 -26.73 -21.11
C ALA A 508 -18.07 -27.86 -22.00
N THR A 509 -18.89 -28.86 -22.33
CA THR A 509 -18.47 -29.95 -23.23
C THR A 509 -18.22 -29.47 -24.65
N ASN A 510 -19.05 -28.53 -25.15
CA ASN A 510 -18.84 -27.91 -26.45
C ASN A 510 -17.55 -27.08 -26.48
N LEU A 511 -17.24 -26.36 -25.40
CA LEU A 511 -15.98 -25.63 -25.27
C LEU A 511 -14.78 -26.58 -25.21
N ALA A 512 -14.86 -27.65 -24.42
CA ALA A 512 -13.83 -28.68 -24.34
C ALA A 512 -13.58 -29.37 -25.70
N ALA A 513 -14.65 -29.67 -26.45
CA ALA A 513 -14.54 -30.24 -27.79
C ALA A 513 -13.82 -29.31 -28.78
N LYS A 514 -14.04 -27.99 -28.70
CA LYS A 514 -13.29 -26.99 -29.51
C LYS A 514 -11.80 -26.93 -29.17
N LEU A 515 -11.43 -27.36 -27.97
CA LEU A 515 -10.05 -27.41 -27.46
C LEU A 515 -9.42 -28.81 -27.57
N ASP A 516 -10.12 -29.78 -28.18
CA ASP A 516 -9.72 -31.20 -28.26
C ASP A 516 -9.45 -31.85 -26.88
N VAL A 517 -10.21 -31.43 -25.87
CA VAL A 517 -10.10 -31.94 -24.49
C VAL A 517 -11.04 -33.11 -24.25
N GLN A 518 -10.49 -34.21 -23.74
CA GLN A 518 -11.30 -35.36 -23.30
C GLN A 518 -11.89 -35.12 -21.91
N ILE A 519 -13.20 -35.32 -21.78
CA ILE A 519 -13.90 -35.28 -20.49
C ILE A 519 -13.41 -36.46 -19.64
N LYS A 520 -12.68 -36.15 -18.57
CA LYS A 520 -12.21 -37.14 -17.58
C LYS A 520 -12.65 -36.70 -16.20
N LEU A 521 -13.30 -37.60 -15.47
CA LEU A 521 -13.61 -37.38 -14.04
C LEU A 521 -12.32 -37.26 -13.21
N PRO A 522 -12.31 -36.41 -12.16
CA PRO A 522 -11.15 -36.24 -11.29
C PRO A 522 -10.67 -37.55 -10.66
N GLY A 523 -9.35 -37.75 -10.65
CA GLY A 523 -8.72 -38.99 -10.20
C GLY A 523 -9.01 -39.38 -8.74
N LYS A 524 -9.31 -38.39 -7.87
CA LYS A 524 -9.71 -38.63 -6.47
C LYS A 524 -11.10 -39.28 -6.37
N PHE A 525 -12.01 -38.91 -7.26
CA PHE A 525 -13.37 -39.48 -7.32
C PHE A 525 -13.35 -40.92 -7.84
N ARG A 526 -12.51 -41.19 -8.85
CA ARG A 526 -12.31 -42.54 -9.41
C ARG A 526 -11.79 -43.55 -8.38
N ARG A 527 -11.05 -43.10 -7.35
CA ARG A 527 -10.54 -43.96 -6.27
C ARG A 527 -11.55 -44.21 -5.15
N ALA A 528 -12.45 -43.26 -4.87
CA ALA A 528 -13.50 -43.40 -3.85
C ALA A 528 -14.68 -44.27 -4.31
N GLN A 529 -14.86 -44.42 -5.63
CA GLN A 529 -16.00 -45.08 -6.28
C GLN A 529 -15.82 -46.59 -6.56
N GLN A 530 -14.81 -47.27 -6.00
CA GLN A 530 -14.68 -48.74 -6.13
C GLN A 530 -15.81 -49.54 -5.43
N GLY A 531 -16.88 -48.89 -4.95
CA GLY A 531 -17.89 -49.54 -4.11
C GLY A 531 -19.37 -49.21 -4.28
N ASN A 532 -19.85 -48.22 -5.08
CA ASN A 532 -21.31 -48.03 -5.33
C ASN A 532 -21.63 -47.02 -6.46
N SER A 533 -22.60 -47.41 -7.32
CA SER A 533 -23.41 -46.66 -8.32
C SER A 533 -22.71 -45.85 -9.42
N GLU A 534 -23.12 -46.05 -10.68
CA GLU A 534 -22.70 -45.28 -11.88
C GLU A 534 -23.14 -43.80 -11.79
N ILE A 535 -22.35 -42.94 -11.14
CA ILE A 535 -22.57 -41.48 -11.17
C ILE A 535 -22.01 -40.92 -12.50
N THR A 536 -22.86 -40.23 -13.26
CA THR A 536 -22.45 -39.53 -14.50
C THR A 536 -21.55 -38.32 -14.19
N SER A 537 -20.69 -37.93 -15.13
CA SER A 537 -19.83 -36.75 -14.97
C SER A 537 -20.62 -35.46 -14.73
N GLU A 538 -21.77 -35.33 -15.39
CA GLU A 538 -22.70 -34.22 -15.23
C GLU A 538 -23.22 -34.13 -13.79
N ASN A 539 -23.80 -35.22 -13.25
CA ASN A 539 -24.31 -35.22 -11.87
C ASN A 539 -23.21 -34.93 -10.85
N TYR A 540 -21.97 -35.35 -11.11
CA TYR A 540 -20.84 -35.02 -10.25
C TYR A 540 -20.62 -33.49 -10.16
N TYR A 541 -20.47 -32.79 -11.29
CA TYR A 541 -20.25 -31.34 -11.28
C TYR A 541 -21.48 -30.55 -10.79
N LYS A 542 -22.70 -31.07 -10.98
CA LYS A 542 -23.90 -30.48 -10.39
C LYS A 542 -23.77 -30.35 -8.88
N GLU A 543 -23.50 -31.46 -8.20
CA GLU A 543 -23.49 -31.55 -6.73
C GLU A 543 -22.27 -30.87 -6.11
N ILE A 544 -21.09 -30.96 -6.73
CA ILE A 544 -19.84 -30.45 -6.13
C ILE A 544 -19.51 -29.00 -6.51
N LEU A 545 -20.17 -28.46 -7.54
CA LEU A 545 -19.82 -27.16 -8.10
C LEU A 545 -21.04 -26.27 -8.36
N SER A 546 -22.01 -26.68 -9.18
CA SER A 546 -23.15 -25.80 -9.51
C SER A 546 -24.03 -25.47 -8.30
N VAL A 547 -24.50 -26.48 -7.58
CA VAL A 547 -25.35 -26.29 -6.38
C VAL A 547 -24.66 -25.41 -5.34
N PRO A 548 -23.46 -25.75 -4.82
CA PRO A 548 -22.82 -24.94 -3.78
C PRO A 548 -22.44 -23.53 -4.25
N THR A 549 -22.14 -23.35 -5.54
CA THR A 549 -21.82 -22.01 -6.08
C THR A 549 -23.04 -21.10 -6.10
N VAL A 550 -24.19 -21.59 -6.59
CA VAL A 550 -25.43 -20.79 -6.64
C VAL A 550 -25.97 -20.52 -5.24
N GLU A 551 -25.96 -21.53 -4.35
CA GLU A 551 -26.35 -21.39 -2.94
C GLU A 551 -25.54 -20.30 -2.25
N HIS A 552 -24.21 -20.36 -2.40
CA HIS A 552 -23.30 -19.40 -1.78
C HIS A 552 -23.53 -17.98 -2.30
N ILE A 553 -23.68 -17.80 -3.61
CA ILE A 553 -23.93 -16.46 -4.20
C ILE A 553 -25.25 -15.87 -3.70
N ILE A 554 -26.32 -16.68 -3.60
CA ILE A 554 -27.60 -16.22 -3.03
C ILE A 554 -27.42 -15.76 -1.58
N GLN A 555 -26.69 -16.53 -0.78
CA GLN A 555 -26.47 -16.21 0.62
C GLN A 555 -25.62 -14.95 0.79
N GLU A 556 -24.53 -14.81 0.05
CA GLU A 556 -23.67 -13.62 0.12
C GLU A 556 -24.40 -12.35 -0.31
N LEU A 557 -25.24 -12.41 -1.35
CA LEU A 557 -26.08 -11.26 -1.72
C LEU A 557 -27.04 -10.86 -0.59
N LYS A 558 -27.64 -11.82 0.12
CA LYS A 558 -28.51 -11.52 1.27
C LYS A 558 -27.73 -10.91 2.43
N ASP A 559 -26.53 -11.41 2.70
CA ASP A 559 -25.72 -10.98 3.85
C ASP A 559 -25.14 -9.57 3.64
N ILE A 560 -24.63 -9.28 2.45
CA ILE A 560 -24.02 -7.97 2.12
C ILE A 560 -25.08 -6.89 1.97
N PHE A 561 -26.21 -7.20 1.33
CA PHE A 561 -27.31 -6.26 1.17
C PHE A 561 -28.31 -6.38 2.31
N SER A 562 -27.79 -6.25 3.53
CA SER A 562 -28.60 -6.18 4.75
C SER A 562 -29.63 -5.04 4.68
N GLU A 563 -30.66 -5.12 5.53
CA GLU A 563 -31.68 -4.07 5.61
C GLU A 563 -31.05 -2.69 5.89
N GLN A 564 -30.00 -2.66 6.71
CA GLN A 564 -29.28 -1.43 7.06
C GLN A 564 -28.55 -0.84 5.85
N HIS A 565 -27.84 -1.68 5.10
CA HIS A 565 -27.16 -1.26 3.88
C HIS A 565 -28.16 -0.75 2.83
N LEU A 566 -29.28 -1.46 2.64
CA LEU A 566 -30.33 -1.02 1.71
C LEU A 566 -30.97 0.31 2.14
N LYS A 567 -31.19 0.54 3.43
CA LYS A 567 -31.66 1.84 3.95
C LYS A 567 -30.64 2.94 3.63
N ALA A 568 -29.35 2.69 3.84
CA ALA A 568 -28.29 3.64 3.49
C ALA A 568 -28.30 3.98 1.99
N LEU A 569 -28.40 2.98 1.10
CA LEU A 569 -28.48 3.22 -0.34
C LEU A 569 -29.75 3.97 -0.77
N LYS A 570 -30.87 3.77 -0.07
CA LYS A 570 -32.10 4.53 -0.33
C LYS A 570 -32.02 5.99 0.10
N CYS A 571 -31.14 6.34 1.04
CA CYS A 571 -30.82 7.73 1.35
C CYS A 571 -30.12 8.47 0.18
N LEU A 572 -29.66 7.76 -0.86
CA LEU A 572 -29.18 8.41 -2.10
C LEU A 572 -30.29 9.18 -2.82
N SER A 573 -31.56 8.97 -2.46
CA SER A 573 -32.68 9.82 -2.89
C SER A 573 -32.55 11.30 -2.48
N LEU A 574 -31.59 11.63 -1.60
CA LEU A 574 -31.22 13.01 -1.26
C LEU A 574 -30.46 13.74 -2.38
N VAL A 575 -29.87 13.00 -3.32
CA VAL A 575 -29.17 13.60 -4.46
C VAL A 575 -30.19 14.18 -5.45
N PRO A 576 -30.04 15.43 -5.91
CA PRO A 576 -31.05 16.13 -6.70
C PRO A 576 -31.46 15.42 -8.00
N SER A 577 -30.52 14.79 -8.72
CA SER A 577 -30.83 14.01 -9.93
C SER A 577 -31.80 12.85 -9.64
N VAL A 578 -31.58 12.13 -8.54
CA VAL A 578 -32.43 11.02 -8.08
C VAL A 578 -33.81 11.54 -7.70
N MET A 579 -33.89 12.68 -6.99
CA MET A 579 -35.17 13.34 -6.71
C MET A 579 -35.95 13.67 -7.99
N GLY A 580 -35.25 14.16 -9.01
CA GLY A 580 -35.82 14.47 -10.32
C GLY A 580 -36.43 13.23 -10.99
N GLN A 581 -35.71 12.11 -10.98
CA GLN A 581 -36.19 10.83 -11.51
C GLN A 581 -37.39 10.27 -10.73
N LEU A 582 -37.41 10.48 -9.41
CA LEU A 582 -38.54 10.16 -8.52
C LEU A 582 -39.69 11.19 -8.58
N LYS A 583 -39.61 12.17 -9.50
CA LYS A 583 -40.59 13.25 -9.67
C LYS A 583 -40.87 14.04 -8.38
N PHE A 584 -39.89 14.10 -7.47
CA PHE A 584 -39.99 14.75 -6.16
C PHE A 584 -41.14 14.21 -5.29
N ASN A 585 -41.52 12.94 -5.46
CA ASN A 585 -42.56 12.27 -4.67
C ASN A 585 -41.98 11.43 -3.51
N THR A 586 -40.72 11.69 -3.12
CA THR A 586 -39.97 10.87 -2.17
C THR A 586 -40.64 10.88 -0.78
N SER A 587 -41.07 9.71 -0.28
CA SER A 587 -41.56 9.48 1.08
C SER A 587 -40.52 8.79 1.98
N GLU A 588 -39.29 8.63 1.47
CA GLU A 588 -38.21 7.85 2.06
C GLU A 588 -37.43 8.57 3.18
N GLU A 589 -38.01 9.64 3.75
CA GLU A 589 -37.42 10.44 4.84
C GLU A 589 -37.05 9.58 6.06
N HIS A 590 -37.81 8.51 6.31
CA HIS A 590 -37.59 7.56 7.41
C HIS A 590 -36.28 6.76 7.30
N HIS A 591 -35.67 6.65 6.11
CA HIS A 591 -34.39 5.93 6.00
C HIS A 591 -33.24 6.73 6.65
N ALA A 592 -33.36 8.06 6.68
CA ALA A 592 -32.36 8.94 7.30
C ALA A 592 -32.37 8.85 8.84
N ASP A 593 -33.42 8.32 9.45
CA ASP A 593 -33.54 8.15 10.90
C ASP A 593 -32.41 7.28 11.48
N MET A 594 -31.83 6.39 10.68
CA MET A 594 -30.69 5.57 11.09
C MET A 594 -29.45 6.40 11.47
N TYR A 595 -29.28 7.55 10.81
CA TYR A 595 -28.17 8.48 11.03
C TYR A 595 -28.57 9.66 11.92
N LYS A 596 -29.72 9.58 12.61
CA LYS A 596 -30.25 10.70 13.42
C LYS A 596 -29.24 11.21 14.46
N ASN A 597 -28.45 10.31 15.06
CA ASN A 597 -27.43 10.66 16.04
C ASN A 597 -26.18 11.32 15.44
N ASP A 598 -26.02 11.25 14.12
CA ASP A 598 -24.90 11.86 13.38
C ASP A 598 -25.23 13.27 12.88
N LEU A 599 -26.48 13.70 13.04
CA LEU A 599 -26.97 14.97 12.51
C LEU A 599 -26.67 16.13 13.47
N PRO A 600 -26.27 17.30 12.94
CA PRO A 600 -26.09 18.50 13.75
C PRO A 600 -27.39 18.94 14.45
N ASN A 601 -28.54 18.88 13.75
CA ASN A 601 -29.84 19.33 14.25
C ASN A 601 -30.95 18.30 13.92
N PRO A 602 -30.99 17.15 14.63
CA PRO A 602 -31.85 16.04 14.26
C PRO A 602 -33.35 16.37 14.27
N ASP A 603 -33.78 17.29 15.14
CA ASP A 603 -35.19 17.67 15.29
C ASP A 603 -35.72 18.50 14.11
N THR A 604 -34.83 19.15 13.34
CA THR A 604 -35.20 19.96 12.18
C THR A 604 -35.09 19.20 10.86
N LEU A 605 -34.67 17.93 10.88
CA LEU A 605 -34.39 17.15 9.67
C LEU A 605 -35.56 17.14 8.69
N SER A 606 -36.78 16.82 9.15
CA SER A 606 -37.95 16.72 8.25
C SER A 606 -38.27 18.06 7.57
N ALA A 607 -38.20 19.16 8.31
CA ALA A 607 -38.40 20.51 7.74
C ALA A 607 -37.31 20.86 6.73
N GLU A 608 -36.06 20.53 7.03
CA GLU A 608 -34.92 20.77 6.16
C GLU A 608 -34.98 19.94 4.86
N LEU A 609 -35.34 18.65 4.95
CA LEU A 609 -35.57 17.77 3.80
C LEU A 609 -36.70 18.30 2.91
N HIS A 610 -37.77 18.83 3.51
CA HIS A 610 -38.84 19.47 2.77
C HIS A 610 -38.33 20.71 2.00
N CYS A 611 -37.59 21.59 2.67
CA CYS A 611 -36.98 22.77 2.03
C CYS A 611 -36.01 22.38 0.91
N TRP A 612 -35.17 21.37 1.12
CA TRP A 612 -34.24 20.83 0.13
C TRP A 612 -34.97 20.34 -1.13
N ARG A 613 -36.06 19.59 -0.94
CA ARG A 613 -36.91 19.12 -2.05
C ARG A 613 -37.56 20.28 -2.81
N ILE A 614 -38.12 21.25 -2.10
CA ILE A 614 -38.79 22.42 -2.71
C ILE A 614 -37.81 23.24 -3.55
N LYS A 615 -36.59 23.47 -3.05
CA LYS A 615 -35.50 24.14 -3.77
C LYS A 615 -35.26 23.51 -5.14
N TRP A 616 -35.10 22.19 -5.21
CA TRP A 616 -34.81 21.49 -6.47
C TRP A 616 -36.02 21.28 -7.37
N LYS A 617 -37.21 21.16 -6.79
CA LYS A 617 -38.48 21.07 -7.53
C LYS A 617 -38.80 22.37 -8.28
N HIS A 618 -38.50 23.52 -7.67
CA HIS A 618 -38.77 24.85 -8.22
C HIS A 618 -37.54 25.55 -8.79
N ARG A 619 -36.46 24.81 -9.07
CA ARG A 619 -35.27 25.35 -9.71
C ARG A 619 -35.59 25.97 -11.08
N GLY A 620 -34.76 26.93 -11.51
CA GLY A 620 -34.81 27.46 -12.87
C GLY A 620 -34.56 26.37 -13.91
N LYS A 621 -35.21 26.46 -15.08
CA LYS A 621 -35.08 25.44 -16.14
C LYS A 621 -33.65 25.26 -16.65
N ASP A 622 -32.84 26.31 -16.54
CA ASP A 622 -31.43 26.33 -16.98
C ASP A 622 -30.47 25.73 -15.95
N ILE A 623 -30.97 25.34 -14.76
CA ILE A 623 -30.16 24.74 -13.69
C ILE A 623 -30.23 23.22 -13.79
N GLU A 624 -29.10 22.62 -14.15
CA GLU A 624 -28.93 21.17 -14.12
C GLU A 624 -28.96 20.62 -12.70
N LEU A 625 -29.47 19.39 -12.55
CA LEU A 625 -29.51 18.72 -11.26
C LEU A 625 -28.15 18.06 -11.00
N PRO A 626 -27.51 18.32 -9.84
CA PRO A 626 -26.34 17.56 -9.40
C PRO A 626 -26.59 16.06 -9.49
N THR A 627 -25.70 15.34 -10.19
CA THR A 627 -25.87 13.91 -10.48
C THR A 627 -25.21 13.03 -9.44
N THR A 628 -24.19 13.54 -8.75
CA THR A 628 -23.39 12.81 -7.76
C THR A 628 -23.52 13.44 -6.37
N ILE A 629 -23.09 12.68 -5.34
CA ILE A 629 -22.92 13.21 -3.99
C ILE A 629 -21.83 14.30 -3.99
N TYR A 630 -20.74 14.08 -4.74
CA TYR A 630 -19.65 15.04 -4.89
C TYR A 630 -20.16 16.40 -5.36
N ASP A 631 -20.92 16.44 -6.46
CA ASP A 631 -21.48 17.69 -7.00
C ASP A 631 -22.42 18.36 -6.00
N SER A 632 -23.18 17.56 -5.24
CA SER A 632 -24.11 18.05 -4.23
C SER A 632 -23.38 18.67 -3.02
N LEU A 633 -22.25 18.09 -2.59
CA LEU A 633 -21.42 18.63 -1.51
C LEU A 633 -20.68 19.92 -1.91
N HIS A 634 -20.44 20.14 -3.21
CA HIS A 634 -19.77 21.33 -3.72
C HIS A 634 -20.71 22.51 -4.02
N LEU A 635 -22.00 22.36 -3.74
CA LEU A 635 -22.96 23.45 -3.92
C LEU A 635 -22.69 24.58 -2.93
N PRO A 636 -22.66 25.86 -3.38
CA PRO A 636 -22.40 27.00 -2.50
C PRO A 636 -23.36 27.12 -1.30
N ASP A 637 -24.58 26.64 -1.50
CA ASP A 637 -25.71 26.74 -0.60
C ASP A 637 -25.96 25.49 0.24
N ILE A 638 -25.16 24.42 0.09
CA ILE A 638 -25.29 23.19 0.90
C ILE A 638 -25.15 23.49 2.39
N ARG A 639 -24.37 24.51 2.75
CA ARG A 639 -24.15 24.97 4.13
C ARG A 639 -25.43 25.48 4.82
N PHE A 640 -26.47 25.84 4.05
CA PHE A 640 -27.78 26.20 4.61
C PHE A 640 -28.65 24.99 4.93
N PHE A 641 -28.20 23.78 4.56
CA PHE A 641 -28.84 22.51 4.83
C PHE A 641 -27.87 21.61 5.63
N PRO A 642 -27.61 21.93 6.91
CA PRO A 642 -26.58 21.25 7.71
C PRO A 642 -26.85 19.76 7.94
N ASN A 643 -28.12 19.32 8.05
CA ASN A 643 -28.43 17.90 8.20
C ASN A 643 -28.28 17.16 6.86
N VAL A 644 -28.71 17.76 5.74
CA VAL A 644 -28.51 17.18 4.40
C VAL A 644 -27.02 17.07 4.11
N TYR A 645 -26.25 18.11 4.42
CA TYR A 645 -24.79 18.11 4.31
C TYR A 645 -24.15 16.96 5.10
N ALA A 646 -24.52 16.79 6.37
CA ALA A 646 -24.01 15.72 7.21
C ALA A 646 -24.37 14.33 6.65
N LEU A 647 -25.61 14.13 6.21
CA LEU A 647 -26.06 12.87 5.59
C LEU A 647 -25.27 12.58 4.31
N LEU A 648 -25.09 13.55 3.43
CA LEU A 648 -24.32 13.38 2.20
C LEU A 648 -22.85 13.02 2.50
N LYS A 649 -22.23 13.63 3.53
CA LYS A 649 -20.87 13.23 3.96
C LYS A 649 -20.82 11.76 4.40
N VAL A 650 -21.77 11.31 5.23
CA VAL A 650 -21.85 9.92 5.70
C VAL A 650 -22.10 8.93 4.57
N LEU A 651 -22.97 9.29 3.61
CA LEU A 651 -23.25 8.43 2.45
C LEU A 651 -22.05 8.36 1.50
N CYS A 652 -21.32 9.46 1.32
CA CYS A 652 -20.18 9.53 0.42
C CYS A 652 -19.06 8.56 0.82
N ILE A 653 -18.82 8.38 2.12
CA ILE A 653 -17.74 7.51 2.62
C ILE A 653 -18.09 6.02 2.58
N LEU A 654 -19.31 5.63 2.20
CA LEU A 654 -19.67 4.22 2.12
C LEU A 654 -18.78 3.50 1.08
N PRO A 655 -18.20 2.32 1.40
CA PRO A 655 -17.27 1.64 0.50
C PRO A 655 -17.81 1.31 -0.90
N VAL A 656 -19.13 1.16 -1.06
CA VAL A 656 -19.77 0.89 -2.36
C VAL A 656 -19.80 2.13 -3.27
N MET A 657 -19.68 3.33 -2.71
CA MET A 657 -19.63 4.55 -3.50
C MET A 657 -18.29 4.66 -4.23
N LYS A 658 -18.35 5.08 -5.48
CA LYS A 658 -17.16 5.29 -6.30
C LYS A 658 -16.43 6.57 -5.87
N VAL A 659 -15.11 6.53 -5.84
CA VAL A 659 -14.27 7.73 -5.74
C VAL A 659 -14.32 8.44 -7.09
N GLU A 660 -15.04 9.56 -7.17
CA GLU A 660 -15.35 10.24 -8.44
C GLU A 660 -14.10 10.78 -9.15
N ASN A 661 -13.13 11.27 -8.37
CA ASN A 661 -11.89 11.84 -8.91
C ASN A 661 -10.72 10.89 -8.66
N GLU A 662 -10.13 10.40 -9.76
CA GLU A 662 -9.00 9.48 -9.74
C GLU A 662 -7.78 9.96 -8.95
N LYS A 663 -7.64 11.28 -8.73
CA LYS A 663 -6.60 11.86 -7.88
C LYS A 663 -6.74 11.50 -6.40
N TYR A 664 -7.91 11.07 -5.96
CA TYR A 664 -8.16 10.67 -4.57
C TYR A 664 -8.25 9.15 -4.36
N GLU A 665 -7.95 8.38 -5.42
CA GLU A 665 -7.77 6.92 -5.39
C GLU A 665 -6.27 6.53 -5.45
N ILE A 666 -5.38 7.49 -5.15
CA ILE A 666 -3.94 7.31 -5.29
C ILE A 666 -3.42 6.22 -4.36
N GLY A 667 -3.88 6.15 -3.11
CA GLY A 667 -3.44 5.16 -2.13
C GLY A 667 -3.55 3.73 -2.64
N ARG A 668 -4.72 3.34 -3.17
CA ARG A 668 -4.93 1.99 -3.74
C ARG A 668 -4.13 1.76 -5.01
N LYS A 669 -4.10 2.73 -5.93
CA LYS A 669 -3.32 2.61 -7.18
C LYS A 669 -1.83 2.40 -6.88
N ARG A 670 -1.31 3.13 -5.90
CA ARG A 670 0.07 3.02 -5.43
C ARG A 670 0.34 1.71 -4.71
N LEU A 671 -0.58 1.23 -3.85
CA LEU A 671 -0.49 -0.10 -3.23
C LEU A 671 -0.36 -1.18 -4.30
N LYS A 672 -1.26 -1.19 -5.31
CA LYS A 672 -1.21 -2.16 -6.41
C LYS A 672 0.10 -2.03 -7.22
N ALA A 673 0.57 -0.81 -7.48
CA ALA A 673 1.83 -0.58 -8.17
C ALA A 673 3.04 -1.08 -7.36
N TYR A 674 3.06 -0.83 -6.05
CA TYR A 674 4.10 -1.31 -5.14
C TYR A 674 4.18 -2.84 -5.15
N LEU A 675 3.04 -3.51 -4.98
CA LEU A 675 2.97 -4.98 -4.96
C LEU A 675 3.39 -5.60 -6.30
N LYS A 676 3.02 -4.96 -7.41
CA LYS A 676 3.38 -5.41 -8.78
C LYS A 676 4.87 -5.22 -9.07
N ASN A 677 5.46 -4.11 -8.63
CA ASN A 677 6.82 -3.72 -8.99
C ASN A 677 7.89 -4.16 -7.98
N THR A 678 7.48 -4.65 -6.80
CA THR A 678 8.38 -5.09 -5.73
C THR A 678 8.33 -6.60 -5.60
N LEU A 679 9.49 -7.25 -5.74
CA LEU A 679 9.66 -8.67 -5.50
C LEU A 679 9.25 -9.02 -4.07
N THR A 680 8.59 -10.16 -3.87
CA THR A 680 8.07 -10.58 -2.57
C THR A 680 9.11 -10.53 -1.45
N GLU A 681 10.33 -11.00 -1.74
CA GLU A 681 11.47 -11.02 -0.81
C GLU A 681 11.99 -9.62 -0.43
N GLN A 682 11.71 -8.61 -1.25
CA GLN A 682 12.13 -7.22 -1.05
C GLN A 682 11.02 -6.34 -0.46
N ARG A 683 9.81 -6.89 -0.27
CA ARG A 683 8.69 -6.14 0.29
C ARG A 683 8.94 -5.84 1.76
N SER A 684 8.66 -4.59 2.15
CA SER A 684 8.81 -4.10 3.51
C SER A 684 7.64 -3.18 3.84
N SER A 685 6.99 -3.42 4.99
CA SER A 685 5.87 -2.60 5.47
C SER A 685 6.23 -1.12 5.58
N ASN A 686 7.40 -0.81 6.15
CA ASN A 686 7.87 0.57 6.34
C ASN A 686 8.09 1.29 5.01
N LEU A 687 8.78 0.64 4.06
CA LEU A 687 9.06 1.22 2.75
C LEU A 687 7.81 1.35 1.90
N ALA A 688 6.91 0.37 1.98
CA ALA A 688 5.61 0.43 1.32
C ALA A 688 4.81 1.65 1.79
N LEU A 689 4.75 1.92 3.09
CA LEU A 689 4.02 3.10 3.59
C LEU A 689 4.61 4.41 3.05
N LEU A 690 5.94 4.53 3.04
CA LEU A 690 6.67 5.67 2.46
C LEU A 690 6.44 5.82 0.94
N ASN A 691 6.40 4.71 0.21
CA ASN A 691 6.22 4.70 -1.23
C ASN A 691 4.77 5.03 -1.65
N ILE A 692 3.81 4.50 -0.90
CA ILE A 692 2.39 4.64 -1.19
C ILE A 692 1.93 6.06 -0.86
N ASN A 693 2.30 6.56 0.33
CA ASN A 693 1.98 7.91 0.81
C ASN A 693 3.11 8.91 0.52
N PHE A 694 3.59 8.93 -0.74
CA PHE A 694 4.76 9.69 -1.16
C PHE A 694 4.57 11.22 -1.11
N ASP A 695 3.33 11.69 -1.15
CA ASP A 695 2.89 13.08 -1.17
C ASP A 695 2.71 13.67 0.24
N THR A 696 2.62 12.82 1.27
CA THR A 696 2.59 13.25 2.66
C THR A 696 3.86 14.04 3.00
N LYS A 697 3.68 15.18 3.67
CA LYS A 697 4.79 16.00 4.14
C LYS A 697 5.52 15.31 5.30
N HIS A 698 6.81 15.60 5.45
CA HIS A 698 7.62 15.03 6.53
C HIS A 698 8.18 16.16 7.37
N ASP A 699 7.96 16.08 8.67
CA ASP A 699 8.59 16.95 9.65
C ASP A 699 9.83 16.23 10.20
N LEU A 700 11.00 16.61 9.68
CA LEU A 700 12.27 16.02 10.09
C LEU A 700 12.62 16.35 11.54
N ASP A 701 12.21 17.53 12.04
CA ASP A 701 12.45 17.92 13.44
C ASP A 701 11.65 17.01 14.37
N LEU A 702 10.36 16.82 14.08
CA LEU A 702 9.50 15.90 14.82
C LEU A 702 10.02 14.45 14.79
N MET A 703 10.47 13.97 13.63
CA MET A 703 11.04 12.62 13.50
C MET A 703 12.29 12.43 14.36
N VAL A 704 13.19 13.42 14.35
CA VAL A 704 14.43 13.38 15.15
C VAL A 704 14.12 13.45 16.65
N ASP A 705 13.22 14.34 17.07
CA ASP A 705 12.85 14.47 18.48
C ASP A 705 12.15 13.20 18.99
N THR A 706 11.31 12.60 18.15
CA THR A 706 10.67 11.30 18.45
C THR A 706 11.71 10.20 18.56
N TYR A 707 12.72 10.17 17.69
CA TYR A 707 13.79 9.18 17.72
C TYR A 707 14.61 9.27 19.00
N ILE A 708 15.07 10.47 19.35
CA ILE A 708 15.86 10.70 20.56
C ILE A 708 15.06 10.33 21.82
N LYS A 709 13.75 10.60 21.83
CA LYS A 709 12.87 10.26 22.96
C LYS A 709 12.65 8.76 23.14
N LEU A 710 12.49 8.02 22.03
CA LEU A 710 12.21 6.58 22.06
C LEU A 710 13.48 5.72 22.18
N TYR A 711 14.61 6.21 21.66
CA TYR A 711 15.89 5.51 21.60
C TYR A 711 17.03 6.40 22.16
N PRO A 712 17.07 6.64 23.49
CA PRO A 712 18.05 7.52 24.13
C PRO A 712 19.48 6.98 24.17
#